data_AF-A0A1C5LIQ1-F1
#
_entry.id   AF-A0A1C5LIQ1-F1
#
_cell.length_a   1.000
_cell.length_b   1.000
_cell.length_c   1.000
_cell.angle_alpha   90.00
_cell.angle_beta   90.00
_cell.angle_gamma   90.00
#
_symmetry.space_group_name_H-M   'P 1'
#
loop_
_entity.id
_entity.type
_entity.pdbx_description
1 polymer ?
#
loop_
_entity_poly.entity_id
_entity_poly.type
_entity_poly.pdbx_seq_one_letter_code
_entity_poly.pdbx_strand_id
1 'polypeptide(L)'
;MKNVIVWMILTVWSIMNVTAGDTVYLFSYFINNSKDGLHLAYSYDGLTWTALNGGRSFLTPTVGKDKLMRDPSICQAPDGTFHMVWTSSWTDRIIGYASSRDLIHWSEQKAIPVMMNEPAAHNCWAPELFYDESSQTYYIFWATTIPGRHKEVPTSESEKGLNHRIYYVTTKDFKSFSKTAMFFNPDFSVIDAAIVKDPKRNDLIMVVKNENSNPPEKNLRVTRTENIRKGFPTKVSAPITGNYWAEGPAPLFIGDTLYVYFDKYRDHRYGAVRSLDHGETWEDVSDQVSFPKGIRHGTTFAVDASVVETLISASKQYTTIKVEAPFPMQPIKEFIYPDKDFVITDYGAKPEGETDNTKAITAAIEACYKAGGGRVVVPDGIWLTGPVHFKSNVNLYLEENAVLSFSDNPKDYLPAVMTSWEGLECYNYSPLLYAFECENVAISGKGTLQPKMGTWKVWFKRPQPHLEALKELYTKASTGVPVEERQMAVGENNLRPHLIHFNRCKNIQLEGFRIRESPFWTIHIYMCDGGVVRNLDVRAHGHNNDGIDFEMSKNFLVENCSFDQGDDAVVIKAGRNQDAWRLNTPCENIVIRNCQILKGHTLLGIGSEISGGIRNVYMHDCTAPNSVMRLFFVKTNHRRGGFVENIYMKDVNAGNVQRVLEIDTEVLYQWKDLVPTYEKRLTRIDGVYMENVACESADAIYELKGNAQLPVENVAIKDVKVGLLRKFVKKVNNVNHLLEKDVTYKME
;
A
#
# COMPACT_ATOMS: atom_id res chain seq x y z
N MET A 1 48.62 -2.48 -38.93
CA MET A 1 48.82 -2.50 -37.46
C MET A 1 47.52 -2.12 -36.77
N LYS A 2 47.00 -3.05 -35.96
CA LYS A 2 45.95 -2.99 -34.92
C LYS A 2 44.80 -3.97 -35.18
N ASN A 3 45.07 -5.23 -34.81
CA ASN A 3 44.05 -6.23 -34.56
C ASN A 3 43.33 -5.87 -33.26
N VAL A 4 42.01 -5.69 -33.31
CA VAL A 4 41.16 -5.62 -32.11
C VAL A 4 40.53 -7.00 -31.97
N ILE A 5 41.04 -7.77 -31.02
CA ILE A 5 40.47 -9.05 -30.59
C ILE A 5 39.36 -8.72 -29.59
N VAL A 6 38.11 -8.94 -30.00
CA VAL A 6 36.95 -8.86 -29.10
C VAL A 6 36.86 -10.20 -28.34
N TRP A 7 37.11 -10.15 -27.04
CA TRP A 7 36.84 -11.28 -26.13
C TRP A 7 35.34 -11.33 -25.84
N MET A 8 34.64 -12.30 -26.41
CA MET A 8 33.29 -12.68 -25.99
C MET A 8 33.40 -13.54 -24.73
N ILE A 9 33.02 -12.98 -23.57
CA ILE A 9 32.85 -13.75 -22.33
C ILE A 9 31.48 -14.45 -22.42
N LEU A 10 31.50 -15.76 -22.67
CA LEU A 10 30.37 -16.65 -22.52
C LEU A 10 30.19 -16.97 -21.03
N THR A 11 29.33 -16.23 -20.33
CA THR A 11 28.82 -16.64 -19.01
C THR A 11 27.78 -17.73 -19.21
N VAL A 12 28.18 -18.97 -19.02
CA VAL A 12 27.27 -20.12 -18.90
C VAL A 12 26.59 -20.02 -17.54
N TRP A 13 25.34 -19.56 -17.51
CA TRP A 13 24.47 -19.77 -16.35
C TRP A 13 23.99 -21.22 -16.39
N SER A 14 24.59 -22.07 -15.57
CA SER A 14 24.05 -23.39 -15.27
C SER A 14 22.75 -23.20 -14.47
N ILE A 15 21.61 -23.30 -15.15
CA ILE A 15 20.31 -23.41 -14.51
C ILE A 15 20.28 -24.79 -13.83
N MET A 16 20.44 -24.83 -12.51
CA MET A 16 20.10 -26.01 -11.72
C MET A 16 18.58 -26.19 -11.84
N ASN A 17 18.15 -27.29 -12.46
CA ASN A 17 16.75 -27.70 -12.44
C ASN A 17 16.44 -28.20 -11.03
N VAL A 18 15.86 -27.34 -10.20
CA VAL A 18 15.28 -27.71 -8.91
C VAL A 18 13.92 -28.35 -9.18
N THR A 19 13.65 -29.49 -8.54
CA THR A 19 12.38 -30.21 -8.65
C THR A 19 11.60 -30.11 -7.34
N ALA A 20 10.27 -30.25 -7.40
CA ALA A 20 9.44 -30.30 -6.20
C ALA A 20 9.93 -31.41 -5.25
N GLY A 21 10.19 -31.07 -3.99
CA GLY A 21 10.82 -31.94 -2.99
C GLY A 21 12.26 -31.57 -2.60
N ASP A 22 12.90 -30.64 -3.31
CA ASP A 22 14.21 -30.11 -2.93
C ASP A 22 14.11 -29.13 -1.74
N THR A 23 15.03 -29.22 -0.79
CA THR A 23 15.08 -28.34 0.39
C THR A 23 15.78 -27.03 0.05
N VAL A 24 15.17 -25.91 0.41
CA VAL A 24 15.74 -24.56 0.30
C VAL A 24 15.69 -23.89 1.68
N TYR A 25 16.58 -22.94 1.93
CA TYR A 25 16.69 -22.29 3.22
C TYR A 25 16.18 -20.86 3.15
N LEU A 26 15.44 -20.45 4.18
CA LEU A 26 14.96 -19.08 4.37
C LEU A 26 15.63 -18.46 5.60
N PHE A 27 15.77 -17.14 5.55
CA PHE A 27 16.28 -16.30 6.63
C PHE A 27 15.29 -15.16 6.85
N SER A 28 14.64 -15.11 8.01
CA SER A 28 13.87 -13.95 8.45
C SER A 28 14.78 -12.92 9.09
N TYR A 29 14.62 -11.65 8.74
CA TYR A 29 15.48 -10.59 9.27
C TYR A 29 14.80 -9.23 9.35
N PHE A 30 15.46 -8.30 10.02
CA PHE A 30 15.14 -6.87 9.97
C PHE A 30 16.36 -6.06 9.55
N ILE A 31 16.13 -4.80 9.18
CA ILE A 31 17.19 -3.85 8.84
C ILE A 31 17.15 -2.63 9.76
N ASN A 32 18.27 -1.92 9.84
CA ASN A 32 18.37 -0.64 10.54
C ASN A 32 17.84 -0.70 11.99
N ASN A 33 16.83 0.12 12.31
CA ASN A 33 16.19 0.22 13.61
C ASN A 33 14.87 -0.55 13.69
N SER A 34 14.61 -1.50 12.76
CA SER A 34 13.45 -2.40 12.75
C SER A 34 12.05 -1.78 12.56
N LYS A 35 11.96 -0.52 12.10
CA LYS A 35 10.68 0.13 11.83
C LYS A 35 10.01 -0.32 10.52
N ASP A 36 10.79 -0.83 9.57
CA ASP A 36 10.27 -1.22 8.24
C ASP A 36 9.51 -2.56 8.29
N GLY A 37 10.04 -3.52 9.07
CA GLY A 37 9.35 -4.76 9.39
C GLY A 37 10.10 -6.04 9.00
N LEU A 38 9.34 -7.08 8.65
CA LEU A 38 9.86 -8.41 8.29
C LEU A 38 10.50 -8.37 6.91
N HIS A 39 11.74 -8.84 6.79
CA HIS A 39 12.35 -9.15 5.50
C HIS A 39 12.69 -10.64 5.42
N LEU A 40 12.77 -11.16 4.20
CA LEU A 40 13.12 -12.56 3.95
C LEU A 40 14.26 -12.63 2.93
N ALA A 41 15.20 -13.53 3.16
CA ALA A 41 16.22 -13.93 2.20
C ALA A 41 16.18 -15.45 2.02
N TYR A 42 16.63 -15.94 0.87
CA TYR A 42 16.70 -17.36 0.57
C TYR A 42 18.11 -17.78 0.18
N SER A 43 18.41 -19.07 0.37
CA SER A 43 19.66 -19.68 -0.06
C SER A 43 19.44 -21.14 -0.45
N TYR A 44 20.08 -21.58 -1.54
CA TYR A 44 20.09 -22.98 -1.96
C TYR A 44 21.26 -23.76 -1.37
N ASP A 45 22.36 -23.09 -1.00
CA ASP A 45 23.59 -23.69 -0.48
C ASP A 45 23.86 -23.33 1.00
N GLY A 46 23.10 -22.38 1.54
CA GLY A 46 23.29 -21.76 2.86
C GLY A 46 24.48 -20.83 2.98
N LEU A 47 25.28 -20.67 1.92
CA LEU A 47 26.43 -19.78 1.89
C LEU A 47 26.04 -18.43 1.28
N THR A 48 25.28 -18.47 0.19
CA THR A 48 24.86 -17.27 -0.55
C THR A 48 23.40 -16.97 -0.29
N TRP A 49 23.13 -15.91 0.47
CA TRP A 49 21.78 -15.46 0.81
C TRP A 49 21.34 -14.30 -0.07
N THR A 50 20.22 -14.47 -0.76
CA THR A 50 19.65 -13.48 -1.67
C THR A 50 18.36 -12.92 -1.09
N ALA A 51 18.23 -11.59 -1.07
CA ALA A 51 17.02 -10.94 -0.57
C ALA A 51 15.79 -11.24 -1.45
N LEU A 52 14.67 -11.59 -0.84
CA LEU A 52 13.37 -11.70 -1.50
C LEU A 52 12.69 -10.33 -1.60
N ASN A 53 11.69 -10.21 -2.48
CA ASN A 53 10.90 -8.98 -2.69
C ASN A 53 11.76 -7.73 -2.97
N GLY A 54 12.91 -7.92 -3.63
CA GLY A 54 13.87 -6.84 -3.90
C GLY A 54 14.46 -6.20 -2.64
N GLY A 55 14.46 -6.90 -1.50
CA GLY A 55 14.91 -6.40 -0.21
C GLY A 55 13.86 -5.61 0.59
N ARG A 56 12.62 -5.50 0.10
CA ARG A 56 11.54 -4.79 0.79
C ARG A 56 10.90 -5.63 1.91
N SER A 57 10.32 -4.94 2.88
CA SER A 57 9.55 -5.55 3.97
C SER A 57 8.29 -6.27 3.45
N PHE A 58 7.98 -7.41 4.04
CA PHE A 58 6.78 -8.24 3.85
C PHE A 58 5.68 -7.91 4.86
N LEU A 59 6.03 -7.34 6.02
CA LEU A 59 5.07 -7.01 7.07
C LEU A 59 5.59 -5.88 7.95
N THR A 60 4.94 -4.72 7.91
CA THR A 60 5.26 -3.57 8.78
C THR A 60 4.65 -3.75 10.19
N PRO A 61 5.41 -3.55 11.28
CA PRO A 61 4.90 -3.72 12.65
C PRO A 61 3.85 -2.69 13.02
N THR A 62 2.77 -3.16 13.66
CA THR A 62 1.72 -2.31 14.25
C THR A 62 1.54 -2.54 15.76
N VAL A 63 2.14 -3.60 16.30
CA VAL A 63 2.07 -4.01 17.72
C VAL A 63 3.25 -3.45 18.51
N GLY A 64 3.01 -3.16 19.80
CA GLY A 64 4.00 -2.62 20.74
C GLY A 64 4.06 -1.10 20.73
N LYS A 65 4.49 -0.52 21.85
CA LYS A 65 4.53 0.95 22.02
C LYS A 65 5.46 1.65 21.01
N ASP A 66 6.56 0.99 20.64
CA ASP A 66 7.53 1.54 19.70
C ASP A 66 7.28 1.09 18.25
N LYS A 67 6.34 0.14 18.04
CA LYS A 67 6.01 -0.47 16.74
C LYS A 67 7.26 -0.96 16.00
N LEU A 68 8.03 -1.81 16.68
CA LEU A 68 9.26 -2.40 16.12
C LEU A 68 9.02 -3.85 15.70
N MET A 69 9.83 -4.34 14.77
CA MET A 69 9.95 -5.75 14.44
C MET A 69 11.41 -6.17 14.45
N ARG A 70 11.99 -6.35 15.65
CA ARG A 70 13.34 -6.92 15.76
C ARG A 70 13.28 -8.41 15.97
N ASP A 71 14.32 -9.08 15.50
CA ASP A 71 14.58 -10.49 15.74
C ASP A 71 13.35 -11.35 15.34
N PRO A 72 12.82 -11.21 14.11
CA PRO A 72 11.65 -11.97 13.70
C PRO A 72 12.00 -13.45 13.61
N SER A 73 11.39 -14.26 14.47
CA SER A 73 11.58 -15.71 14.49
C SER A 73 10.38 -16.41 13.89
N ILE A 74 10.64 -17.29 12.92
CA ILE A 74 9.63 -18.01 12.15
C ILE A 74 9.83 -19.52 12.31
N CYS A 75 8.73 -20.24 12.55
CA CYS A 75 8.69 -21.69 12.41
C CYS A 75 7.49 -22.12 11.56
N GLN A 76 7.64 -23.23 10.84
CA GLN A 76 6.55 -23.84 10.06
C GLN A 76 5.89 -24.97 10.85
N ALA A 77 4.58 -24.91 10.98
CA ALA A 77 3.74 -25.94 11.55
C ALA A 77 3.60 -27.15 10.60
N PRO A 78 3.26 -28.36 11.10
CA PRO A 78 3.01 -29.53 10.26
C PRO A 78 1.87 -29.34 9.25
N ASP A 79 0.94 -28.42 9.50
CA ASP A 79 -0.15 -28.10 8.58
C ASP A 79 0.26 -27.10 7.49
N GLY A 80 1.53 -26.68 7.47
CA GLY A 80 2.08 -25.70 6.53
C GLY A 80 2.00 -24.24 6.98
N THR A 81 1.38 -23.94 8.13
CA THR A 81 1.29 -22.56 8.64
C THR A 81 2.64 -22.07 9.15
N PHE A 82 3.06 -20.88 8.71
CA PHE A 82 4.19 -20.18 9.31
C PHE A 82 3.72 -19.32 10.48
N HIS A 83 4.32 -19.52 11.65
CA HIS A 83 4.11 -18.69 12.83
C HIS A 83 5.33 -17.80 13.05
N MET A 84 5.09 -16.52 13.36
CA MET A 84 6.14 -15.56 13.62
C MET A 84 5.96 -14.88 14.98
N VAL A 85 7.05 -14.72 15.72
CA VAL A 85 7.16 -13.84 16.89
C VAL A 85 8.30 -12.85 16.72
N TRP A 86 8.24 -11.71 17.42
CA TRP A 86 9.30 -10.69 17.34
C TRP A 86 9.31 -9.76 18.57
N THR A 87 10.42 -9.04 18.75
CA THR A 87 10.56 -7.97 19.73
C THR A 87 9.80 -6.71 19.26
N SER A 88 8.74 -6.33 19.96
CA SER A 88 7.85 -5.22 19.54
C SER A 88 8.25 -3.84 20.08
N SER A 89 9.13 -3.78 21.09
CA SER A 89 9.58 -2.54 21.74
C SER A 89 10.80 -2.77 22.63
N TRP A 90 11.54 -1.69 22.93
CA TRP A 90 12.72 -1.73 23.80
C TRP A 90 12.40 -2.03 25.26
N THR A 91 11.27 -1.58 25.79
CA THR A 91 11.00 -1.65 27.24
C THR A 91 9.57 -2.08 27.55
N ASP A 92 9.13 -3.13 26.87
CA ASP A 92 7.77 -3.66 26.95
C ASP A 92 7.75 -5.09 27.52
N ARG A 93 6.56 -5.55 27.92
CA ARG A 93 6.32 -6.84 28.57
C ARG A 93 5.51 -7.80 27.70
N ILE A 94 5.45 -7.49 26.41
CA ILE A 94 4.79 -8.27 25.37
C ILE A 94 5.78 -8.63 24.27
N ILE A 95 5.41 -9.61 23.45
CA ILE A 95 6.03 -9.90 22.16
C ILE A 95 4.96 -9.81 21.07
N GLY A 96 5.36 -9.53 19.83
CA GLY A 96 4.46 -9.55 18.69
C GLY A 96 4.22 -10.96 18.18
N TYR A 97 3.06 -11.18 17.54
CA TYR A 97 2.70 -12.43 16.88
C TYR A 97 1.90 -12.19 15.60
N ALA A 98 2.20 -12.99 14.58
CA ALA A 98 1.40 -13.11 13.35
C ALA A 98 1.61 -14.50 12.74
N SER A 99 0.71 -14.91 11.86
CA SER A 99 0.83 -16.17 11.10
C SER A 99 0.51 -15.98 9.63
N SER A 100 1.08 -16.81 8.77
CA SER A 100 0.85 -16.80 7.33
C SER A 100 0.85 -18.21 6.75
N ARG A 101 0.14 -18.41 5.63
CA ARG A 101 0.18 -19.66 4.85
C ARG A 101 1.21 -19.62 3.71
N ASP A 102 1.65 -18.44 3.32
CA ASP A 102 2.46 -18.21 2.12
C ASP A 102 3.63 -17.24 2.32
N LEU A 103 3.84 -16.75 3.56
CA LEU A 103 4.82 -15.73 3.95
C LEU A 103 4.64 -14.35 3.28
N ILE A 104 3.55 -14.17 2.51
CA ILE A 104 3.20 -12.93 1.81
C ILE A 104 2.03 -12.25 2.53
N HIS A 105 0.95 -13.01 2.77
CA HIS A 105 -0.26 -12.54 3.42
C HIS A 105 -0.24 -12.96 4.88
N TRP A 106 -0.16 -11.97 5.76
CA TRP A 106 -0.06 -12.17 7.20
C TRP A 106 -1.39 -11.87 7.89
N SER A 107 -1.69 -12.64 8.93
CA SER A 107 -2.81 -12.37 9.81
C SER A 107 -2.68 -11.01 10.50
N GLU A 108 -3.78 -10.52 11.06
CA GLU A 108 -3.74 -9.42 12.03
C GLU A 108 -2.66 -9.68 13.09
N GLN A 109 -1.86 -8.66 13.38
CA GLN A 109 -0.80 -8.74 14.38
C GLN A 109 -1.37 -8.67 15.79
N LYS A 110 -0.88 -9.53 16.68
CA LYS A 110 -1.34 -9.63 18.07
C LYS A 110 -0.19 -9.42 19.04
N ALA A 111 -0.51 -8.96 20.23
CA ALA A 111 0.42 -8.93 21.36
C ALA A 111 0.25 -10.21 22.21
N ILE A 112 1.35 -10.89 22.52
CA ILE A 112 1.38 -11.97 23.52
C ILE A 112 1.93 -11.39 24.83
N PRO A 113 1.14 -11.33 25.92
CA PRO A 113 1.51 -10.69 27.19
C PRO A 113 2.41 -11.56 28.08
N VAL A 114 3.59 -11.90 27.57
CA VAL A 114 4.48 -12.91 28.19
C VAL A 114 5.08 -12.50 29.55
N MET A 115 5.19 -11.21 29.87
CA MET A 115 5.76 -10.72 31.13
C MET A 115 4.84 -9.77 31.90
N MET A 116 3.55 -9.68 31.55
CA MET A 116 2.63 -8.72 32.18
C MET A 116 2.43 -8.95 33.69
N ASN A 117 2.57 -10.19 34.15
CA ASN A 117 2.49 -10.56 35.57
C ASN A 117 3.74 -10.21 36.38
N GLU A 118 4.80 -9.72 35.73
CA GLU A 118 6.08 -9.36 36.35
C GLU A 118 6.29 -7.84 36.23
N PRO A 119 5.89 -7.04 37.24
CA PRO A 119 5.92 -5.58 37.15
C PRO A 119 7.33 -5.00 37.06
N ALA A 120 8.34 -5.71 37.56
CA ALA A 120 9.74 -5.33 37.48
C ALA A 120 10.44 -5.81 36.18
N ALA A 121 9.73 -6.52 35.30
CA ALA A 121 10.30 -6.95 34.03
C ALA A 121 10.59 -5.74 33.13
N HIS A 122 11.84 -5.61 32.73
CA HIS A 122 12.30 -4.45 31.96
C HIS A 122 11.94 -4.56 30.47
N ASN A 123 12.04 -5.78 29.92
CA ASN A 123 12.02 -6.02 28.48
C ASN A 123 11.58 -7.45 28.12
N CYS A 124 11.18 -7.66 26.87
CA CYS A 124 11.07 -8.98 26.22
C CYS A 124 11.80 -8.91 24.87
N TRP A 125 13.05 -9.36 24.82
CA TRP A 125 13.91 -9.22 23.64
C TRP A 125 14.25 -10.58 23.02
N ALA A 126 14.50 -10.55 21.71
CA ALA A 126 14.95 -11.69 20.91
C ALA A 126 14.12 -12.96 21.15
N PRO A 127 12.79 -12.91 20.92
CA PRO A 127 11.97 -14.10 21.07
C PRO A 127 12.28 -15.09 19.94
N GLU A 128 12.43 -16.35 20.30
CA GLU A 128 12.67 -17.46 19.38
C GLU A 128 11.57 -18.53 19.50
N LEU A 129 11.26 -19.16 18.37
CA LEU A 129 10.25 -20.18 18.22
C LEU A 129 10.87 -21.54 17.96
N PHE A 130 10.53 -22.52 18.78
CA PHE A 130 10.88 -23.92 18.54
C PHE A 130 9.63 -24.80 18.62
N TYR A 131 9.41 -25.64 17.61
CA TYR A 131 8.30 -26.60 17.60
C TYR A 131 8.81 -28.00 17.98
N ASP A 132 8.34 -28.51 19.12
CA ASP A 132 8.58 -29.90 19.52
C ASP A 132 7.51 -30.81 18.91
N GLU A 133 7.88 -31.49 17.83
CA GLU A 133 7.03 -32.43 17.09
C GLU A 133 6.46 -33.53 17.99
N SER A 134 7.26 -34.04 18.93
CA SER A 134 6.89 -35.19 19.76
C SER A 134 5.71 -34.90 20.67
N SER A 135 5.58 -33.66 21.12
CA SER A 135 4.48 -33.21 21.97
C SER A 135 3.52 -32.24 21.30
N GLN A 136 3.77 -31.91 20.04
CA GLN A 136 3.05 -30.91 19.25
C GLN A 136 2.94 -29.58 20.00
N THR A 137 4.05 -29.11 20.56
CA THR A 137 4.09 -27.93 21.43
C THR A 137 5.10 -26.91 20.92
N TYR A 138 4.67 -25.67 20.79
CA TYR A 138 5.55 -24.53 20.52
C TYR A 138 6.14 -24.02 21.82
N TYR A 139 7.45 -23.87 21.83
CA TYR A 139 8.22 -23.15 22.84
C TYR A 139 8.51 -21.76 22.30
N ILE A 140 8.05 -20.74 23.01
CA ILE A 140 8.40 -19.34 22.75
C ILE A 140 9.28 -18.91 23.90
N PHE A 141 10.51 -18.52 23.61
CA PHE A 141 11.49 -18.16 24.63
C PHE A 141 12.21 -16.87 24.27
N TRP A 142 12.50 -16.04 25.27
CA TRP A 142 13.00 -14.68 25.08
C TRP A 142 13.86 -14.25 26.27
N ALA A 143 14.64 -13.18 26.09
CA ALA A 143 15.48 -12.61 27.12
C ALA A 143 14.75 -11.51 27.90
N THR A 144 14.79 -11.57 29.23
CA THR A 144 14.27 -10.52 30.11
C THR A 144 15.25 -10.21 31.25
N THR A 145 15.45 -8.92 31.52
CA THR A 145 16.04 -8.43 32.76
C THR A 145 14.94 -8.17 33.80
N ILE A 146 15.17 -8.66 35.02
CA ILE A 146 14.35 -8.34 36.19
C ILE A 146 15.30 -7.89 37.31
N PRO A 147 15.38 -6.57 37.61
CA PRO A 147 16.35 -6.03 38.54
C PRO A 147 16.35 -6.74 39.89
N GLY A 148 17.54 -7.11 40.38
CA GLY A 148 17.73 -7.75 41.69
C GLY A 148 17.26 -9.22 41.80
N ARG A 149 16.75 -9.84 40.71
CA ARG A 149 16.27 -11.23 40.75
C ARG A 149 17.40 -12.26 40.68
N HIS A 150 18.47 -11.94 39.96
CA HIS A 150 19.58 -12.84 39.69
C HIS A 150 20.85 -12.29 40.30
N LYS A 151 21.86 -13.14 40.43
CA LYS A 151 23.20 -12.69 40.82
C LYS A 151 23.69 -11.64 39.83
N GLU A 152 24.07 -10.47 40.34
CA GLU A 152 24.59 -9.38 39.52
C GLU A 152 25.87 -9.79 38.82
N VAL A 153 25.99 -9.39 37.57
CA VAL A 153 27.20 -9.55 36.76
C VAL A 153 27.81 -8.17 36.50
N PRO A 154 29.15 -8.05 36.44
CA PRO A 154 29.76 -6.77 36.10
C PRO A 154 29.33 -6.33 34.69
N THR A 155 28.90 -5.08 34.58
CA THR A 155 28.44 -4.47 33.33
C THR A 155 29.29 -3.26 32.97
N SER A 156 29.29 -2.91 31.69
CA SER A 156 29.75 -1.60 31.23
C SER A 156 28.75 -0.50 31.63
N GLU A 157 29.16 0.76 31.64
CA GLU A 157 28.25 1.88 31.97
C GLU A 157 27.02 1.95 31.06
N SER A 158 27.16 1.62 29.76
CA SER A 158 26.05 1.64 28.80
C SER A 158 25.04 0.51 28.99
N GLU A 159 25.39 -0.55 29.73
CA GLU A 159 24.54 -1.71 29.99
C GLU A 159 24.20 -1.86 31.48
N LYS A 160 24.42 -0.80 32.25
CA LYS A 160 24.21 -0.80 33.69
C LYS A 160 22.76 -1.16 34.02
N GLY A 161 22.60 -2.19 34.86
CA GLY A 161 21.29 -2.70 35.27
C GLY A 161 20.68 -3.74 34.34
N LEU A 162 21.33 -4.07 33.21
CA LEU A 162 20.94 -5.18 32.35
C LEU A 162 21.59 -6.49 32.84
N ASN A 163 20.76 -7.50 33.08
CA ASN A 163 21.18 -8.81 33.56
C ASN A 163 20.14 -9.85 33.13
N HIS A 164 20.22 -10.26 31.87
CA HIS A 164 19.17 -10.99 31.18
C HIS A 164 19.21 -12.49 31.48
N ARG A 165 18.03 -13.12 31.56
CA ARG A 165 17.84 -14.58 31.55
C ARG A 165 16.80 -14.97 30.51
N ILE A 166 16.88 -16.22 30.05
CA ILE A 166 15.89 -16.73 29.11
C ILE A 166 14.68 -17.24 29.88
N TYR A 167 13.52 -16.72 29.52
CA TYR A 167 12.20 -17.15 29.98
C TYR A 167 11.45 -17.78 28.82
N TYR A 168 10.41 -18.55 29.11
CA TYR A 168 9.60 -19.16 28.08
C TYR A 168 8.13 -19.33 28.49
N VAL A 169 7.29 -19.48 27.47
CA VAL A 169 5.95 -20.06 27.55
C VAL A 169 5.84 -21.18 26.52
N THR A 170 4.87 -22.06 26.74
CA THR A 170 4.47 -23.05 25.74
C THR A 170 3.05 -22.80 25.26
N THR A 171 2.78 -23.11 24.00
CA THR A 171 1.44 -23.08 23.41
C THR A 171 1.25 -24.21 22.42
N LYS A 172 0.00 -24.57 22.15
CA LYS A 172 -0.37 -25.47 21.04
C LYS A 172 -1.12 -24.76 19.92
N ASP A 173 -1.62 -23.55 20.17
CA ASP A 173 -2.62 -22.89 19.32
C ASP A 173 -2.41 -21.37 19.17
N PHE A 174 -1.39 -20.80 19.82
CA PHE A 174 -1.14 -19.35 19.90
C PHE A 174 -2.33 -18.53 20.42
N LYS A 175 -3.24 -19.18 21.17
CA LYS A 175 -4.37 -18.55 21.87
C LYS A 175 -4.23 -18.74 23.37
N SER A 176 -3.83 -19.94 23.79
CA SER A 176 -3.60 -20.30 25.18
C SER A 176 -2.10 -20.53 25.42
N PHE A 177 -1.60 -20.02 26.55
CA PHE A 177 -0.19 -20.07 26.90
C PHE A 177 -0.02 -20.64 28.31
N SER A 178 1.07 -21.38 28.53
CA SER A 178 1.48 -21.75 29.89
C SER A 178 1.80 -20.50 30.71
N LYS A 179 1.92 -20.66 32.04
CA LYS A 179 2.57 -19.64 32.85
C LYS A 179 4.01 -19.47 32.40
N THR A 180 4.49 -18.24 32.43
CA THR A 180 5.89 -17.91 32.18
C THR A 180 6.78 -18.62 33.19
N ALA A 181 7.80 -19.30 32.68
CA ALA A 181 8.78 -20.00 33.49
C ALA A 181 10.20 -19.64 33.03
N MET A 182 11.17 -19.91 33.88
CA MET A 182 12.58 -19.72 33.56
C MET A 182 13.05 -20.86 32.67
N PHE A 183 13.68 -20.54 31.55
CA PHE A 183 14.16 -21.52 30.58
C PHE A 183 15.65 -21.79 30.75
N PHE A 184 16.45 -20.74 30.94
CA PHE A 184 17.90 -20.86 31.03
C PHE A 184 18.51 -19.80 31.96
N ASN A 185 19.29 -20.25 32.95
CA ASN A 185 19.87 -19.40 34.00
C ASN A 185 21.34 -19.70 34.33
N PRO A 186 22.28 -19.28 33.48
CA PRO A 186 23.70 -19.43 33.75
C PRO A 186 24.23 -18.34 34.71
N ASP A 187 25.53 -18.40 35.00
CA ASP A 187 26.26 -17.43 35.83
C ASP A 187 26.68 -16.14 35.09
N PHE A 188 26.26 -15.99 33.83
CA PHE A 188 26.44 -14.80 33.00
C PHE A 188 25.10 -14.24 32.50
N SER A 189 25.08 -12.99 32.04
CA SER A 189 23.91 -12.40 31.38
C SER A 189 23.74 -13.04 30.00
N VAL A 190 22.54 -13.50 29.67
CA VAL A 190 22.27 -14.20 28.40
C VAL A 190 21.15 -13.50 27.63
N ILE A 191 21.46 -13.11 26.39
CA ILE A 191 20.50 -12.69 25.38
C ILE A 191 20.67 -13.62 24.17
N ASP A 192 19.71 -13.62 23.25
CA ASP A 192 19.62 -14.46 22.07
C ASP A 192 19.93 -15.94 22.32
N ALA A 193 18.87 -16.75 22.38
CA ALA A 193 18.99 -18.20 22.42
C ALA A 193 18.28 -18.75 21.18
N ALA A 194 18.86 -19.75 20.52
CA ALA A 194 18.21 -20.43 19.42
C ALA A 194 18.47 -21.94 19.50
N ILE A 195 17.48 -22.75 19.13
CA ILE A 195 17.51 -24.21 19.26
C ILE A 195 17.44 -24.85 17.88
N VAL A 196 18.29 -25.84 17.64
CA VAL A 196 18.20 -26.74 16.50
C VAL A 196 18.17 -28.19 16.97
N LYS A 197 17.41 -29.03 16.27
CA LYS A 197 17.40 -30.48 16.48
C LYS A 197 18.48 -31.13 15.63
N ASP A 198 19.28 -31.99 16.22
CA ASP A 198 20.24 -32.78 15.45
C ASP A 198 19.49 -33.80 14.57
N PRO A 199 19.80 -33.90 13.26
CA PRO A 199 19.09 -34.83 12.37
C PRO A 199 19.51 -36.30 12.57
N LYS A 200 20.66 -36.57 13.19
CA LYS A 200 21.21 -37.93 13.40
C LYS A 200 21.25 -38.35 14.86
N ARG A 201 21.23 -37.39 15.78
CA ARG A 201 21.21 -37.61 17.23
C ARG A 201 19.86 -37.18 17.81
N ASN A 202 19.50 -37.72 18.96
CA ASN A 202 18.23 -37.36 19.64
C ASN A 202 18.37 -36.09 20.51
N ASP A 203 19.51 -35.40 20.48
CA ASP A 203 19.72 -34.18 21.25
C ASP A 203 19.35 -32.90 20.49
N LEU A 204 18.91 -31.93 21.27
CA LEU A 204 18.69 -30.55 20.87
C LEU A 204 19.93 -29.75 21.25
N ILE A 205 20.36 -28.89 20.34
CA ILE A 205 21.49 -28.00 20.51
C ILE A 205 20.94 -26.59 20.70
N MET A 206 21.21 -25.97 21.83
CA MET A 206 20.90 -24.56 22.06
C MET A 206 22.19 -23.74 21.96
N VAL A 207 22.16 -22.75 21.08
CA VAL A 207 23.20 -21.73 20.97
C VAL A 207 22.73 -20.50 21.75
N VAL A 208 23.61 -19.95 22.58
CA VAL A 208 23.32 -18.77 23.42
C VAL A 208 24.42 -17.73 23.30
N LYS A 209 24.07 -16.45 23.35
CA LYS A 209 25.05 -15.36 23.44
C LYS A 209 25.39 -15.05 24.91
N ASN A 210 26.67 -15.06 25.23
CA ASN A 210 27.15 -14.50 26.49
C ASN A 210 27.20 -12.98 26.38
N GLU A 211 26.27 -12.31 27.07
CA GLU A 211 26.03 -10.87 26.97
C GLU A 211 26.87 -10.04 27.95
N ASN A 212 27.75 -10.67 28.74
CA ASN A 212 28.61 -9.94 29.67
C ASN A 212 29.40 -8.84 28.93
N SER A 213 29.32 -7.61 29.45
CA SER A 213 30.03 -6.45 28.89
C SER A 213 31.29 -6.05 29.66
N ASN A 214 31.57 -6.67 30.83
CA ASN A 214 32.77 -6.37 31.60
C ASN A 214 33.36 -7.60 32.35
N PRO A 215 34.51 -8.16 31.92
CA PRO A 215 35.09 -7.93 30.61
C PRO A 215 34.12 -8.35 29.49
N PRO A 216 34.19 -7.75 28.30
CA PRO A 216 33.30 -8.09 27.22
C PRO A 216 33.57 -9.51 26.72
N GLU A 217 32.56 -10.37 26.81
CA GLU A 217 32.59 -11.72 26.25
C GLU A 217 31.94 -11.69 24.86
N LYS A 218 30.67 -11.26 24.76
CA LYS A 218 29.92 -11.04 23.50
C LYS A 218 30.12 -12.15 22.44
N ASN A 219 30.21 -13.40 22.90
CA ASN A 219 30.47 -14.58 22.09
C ASN A 219 29.34 -15.60 22.20
N LEU A 220 29.30 -16.53 21.24
CA LEU A 220 28.31 -17.60 21.21
C LEU A 220 28.87 -18.85 21.90
N ARG A 221 28.00 -19.57 22.61
CA ARG A 221 28.31 -20.83 23.30
C ARG A 221 27.17 -21.83 23.14
N VAL A 222 27.45 -23.10 23.39
CA VAL A 222 26.53 -24.21 23.12
C VAL A 222 26.24 -25.01 24.38
N THR A 223 25.01 -25.48 24.51
CA THR A 223 24.59 -26.50 25.47
C THR A 223 23.57 -27.45 24.82
N ARG A 224 23.36 -28.63 25.41
CA ARG A 224 22.56 -29.71 24.78
C ARG A 224 21.64 -30.41 25.76
N THR A 225 20.55 -30.95 25.23
CA THR A 225 19.62 -31.80 25.99
C THR A 225 18.90 -32.79 25.07
N GLU A 226 18.63 -34.01 25.53
CA GLU A 226 17.77 -34.97 24.81
C GLU A 226 16.27 -34.73 25.09
N ASN A 227 15.95 -33.86 26.04
CA ASN A 227 14.56 -33.61 26.44
C ASN A 227 14.37 -32.16 26.89
N ILE A 228 13.77 -31.35 26.02
CA ILE A 228 13.52 -29.92 26.28
C ILE A 228 12.70 -29.66 27.56
N ARG A 229 11.86 -30.62 28.01
CA ARG A 229 11.09 -30.49 29.26
C ARG A 229 11.96 -30.57 30.52
N LYS A 230 13.13 -31.20 30.43
CA LYS A 230 14.13 -31.21 31.52
C LYS A 230 14.98 -29.93 31.52
N GLY A 231 14.85 -29.09 30.49
CA GLY A 231 15.67 -27.90 30.28
C GLY A 231 17.07 -28.22 29.76
N PHE A 232 17.88 -27.18 29.64
CA PHE A 232 19.28 -27.26 29.21
C PHE A 232 20.24 -27.09 30.39
N PRO A 233 21.37 -27.83 30.43
CA PRO A 233 22.44 -27.61 31.40
C PRO A 233 22.99 -26.18 31.31
N THR A 234 23.15 -25.52 32.45
CA THR A 234 23.69 -24.14 32.54
C THR A 234 25.19 -24.06 32.28
N LYS A 235 25.91 -25.18 32.39
CA LYS A 235 27.29 -25.30 31.93
C LYS A 235 27.30 -25.38 30.40
N VAL A 236 27.90 -24.38 29.77
CA VAL A 236 28.03 -24.25 28.31
C VAL A 236 29.44 -24.58 27.83
N SER A 237 29.61 -24.74 26.52
CA SER A 237 30.91 -24.91 25.86
C SER A 237 31.83 -23.70 26.05
N ALA A 238 33.09 -23.85 25.63
CA ALA A 238 33.94 -22.70 25.31
C ALA A 238 33.31 -21.87 24.16
N PRO A 239 33.73 -20.60 23.96
CA PRO A 239 33.29 -19.80 22.83
C PRO A 239 33.45 -20.53 21.50
N ILE A 240 32.40 -20.54 20.68
CA ILE A 240 32.43 -21.12 19.32
C ILE A 240 32.81 -20.09 18.25
N THR A 241 32.85 -18.81 18.62
CA THR A 241 33.21 -17.67 17.76
C THR A 241 34.61 -17.16 18.11
N GLY A 242 35.28 -16.52 17.12
CA GLY A 242 36.58 -15.88 17.30
C GLY A 242 36.55 -14.59 18.14
N ASN A 243 37.65 -13.84 18.11
CA ASN A 243 37.83 -12.61 18.89
C ASN A 243 37.12 -11.39 18.25
N TYR A 244 35.80 -11.48 18.14
CA TYR A 244 34.90 -10.44 17.65
C TYR A 244 33.54 -10.57 18.36
N TRP A 245 32.70 -9.55 18.24
CA TRP A 245 31.38 -9.55 18.88
C TRP A 245 30.35 -10.20 17.94
N ALA A 246 29.65 -11.22 18.44
CA ALA A 246 28.63 -11.97 17.71
C ALA A 246 27.27 -11.81 18.39
N GLU A 247 26.22 -11.59 17.60
CA GLU A 247 24.85 -11.38 18.07
C GLU A 247 23.86 -12.19 17.23
N GLY A 248 22.76 -12.64 17.86
CA GLY A 248 21.66 -13.28 17.17
C GLY A 248 22.00 -14.59 16.45
N PRO A 249 22.35 -15.66 17.18
CA PRO A 249 22.66 -16.96 16.58
C PRO A 249 21.43 -17.55 15.86
N ALA A 250 21.61 -17.92 14.59
CA ALA A 250 20.63 -18.65 13.80
C ALA A 250 21.24 -20.02 13.39
N PRO A 251 21.04 -21.08 14.19
CA PRO A 251 21.56 -22.41 13.88
C PRO A 251 20.71 -23.11 12.80
N LEU A 252 21.38 -23.78 11.86
CA LEU A 252 20.74 -24.50 10.75
C LEU A 252 21.58 -25.69 10.31
N PHE A 253 20.95 -26.85 10.15
CA PHE A 253 21.58 -27.99 9.46
C PHE A 253 21.40 -27.85 7.95
N ILE A 254 22.50 -27.96 7.22
CA ILE A 254 22.55 -28.04 5.76
C ILE A 254 23.22 -29.36 5.40
N GLY A 255 22.40 -30.32 4.96
CA GLY A 255 22.78 -31.73 4.98
C GLY A 255 23.21 -32.12 6.40
N ASP A 256 24.44 -32.63 6.52
CA ASP A 256 25.03 -33.06 7.80
C ASP A 256 25.84 -31.97 8.51
N THR A 257 25.96 -30.78 7.92
CA THR A 257 26.77 -29.69 8.47
C THR A 257 25.91 -28.74 9.28
N LEU A 258 26.29 -28.50 10.54
CA LEU A 258 25.65 -27.48 11.37
C LEU A 258 26.31 -26.13 11.12
N TYR A 259 25.55 -25.16 10.62
CA TYR A 259 25.94 -23.75 10.55
C TYR A 259 25.29 -22.97 11.69
N VAL A 260 25.98 -21.95 12.18
CA VAL A 260 25.42 -20.92 13.07
C VAL A 260 25.75 -19.57 12.47
N TYR A 261 24.74 -18.90 11.93
CA TYR A 261 24.86 -17.54 11.39
C TYR A 261 24.67 -16.50 12.50
N PHE A 262 25.33 -15.35 12.41
CA PHE A 262 25.24 -14.29 13.41
C PHE A 262 25.68 -12.92 12.87
N ASP A 263 25.22 -11.85 13.51
CA ASP A 263 25.59 -10.47 13.20
C ASP A 263 26.96 -10.13 13.82
N LYS A 264 27.97 -9.85 12.98
CA LYS A 264 29.22 -9.20 13.40
C LYS A 264 29.01 -7.68 13.35
N TYR A 265 28.15 -7.17 14.23
CA TYR A 265 27.58 -5.82 14.09
C TYR A 265 28.61 -4.67 14.17
N ARG A 266 29.76 -4.90 14.81
CA ARG A 266 30.90 -3.96 14.81
C ARG A 266 31.65 -3.91 13.48
N ASP A 267 31.58 -4.99 12.72
CA ASP A 267 32.23 -5.13 11.41
C ASP A 267 31.25 -4.83 10.26
N HIS A 268 30.00 -4.49 10.58
CA HIS A 268 28.92 -4.21 9.63
C HIS A 268 28.69 -5.32 8.60
N ARG A 269 28.85 -6.58 9.01
CA ARG A 269 28.61 -7.76 8.16
C ARG A 269 28.03 -8.93 8.95
N TYR A 270 27.38 -9.85 8.25
CA TYR A 270 27.01 -11.14 8.82
C TYR A 270 28.18 -12.12 8.75
N GLY A 271 28.24 -13.04 9.70
CA GLY A 271 29.23 -14.11 9.77
C GLY A 271 28.59 -15.47 10.04
N ALA A 272 29.42 -16.51 10.01
CA ALA A 272 29.00 -17.86 10.30
C ALA A 272 30.16 -18.68 10.88
N VAL A 273 29.83 -19.60 11.77
CA VAL A 273 30.69 -20.72 12.14
C VAL A 273 30.00 -22.01 11.70
N ARG A 274 30.79 -23.03 11.35
CA ARG A 274 30.25 -24.35 11.02
C ARG A 274 30.88 -25.45 11.85
N SER A 275 30.16 -26.56 11.97
CA SER A 275 30.62 -27.79 12.58
C SER A 275 30.29 -28.98 11.68
N LEU A 276 31.31 -29.81 11.42
CA LEU A 276 31.20 -31.04 10.61
C LEU A 276 30.97 -32.29 11.48
N ASP A 277 31.08 -32.17 12.79
CA ASP A 277 30.97 -33.26 13.76
C ASP A 277 29.79 -33.07 14.72
N HIS A 278 28.75 -32.38 14.23
CA HIS A 278 27.49 -32.15 14.95
C HIS A 278 27.66 -31.30 16.22
N GLY A 279 28.45 -30.23 16.11
CA GLY A 279 28.60 -29.18 17.12
C GLY A 279 29.68 -29.44 18.17
N GLU A 280 30.61 -30.37 17.95
CA GLU A 280 31.72 -30.64 18.89
C GLU A 280 32.91 -29.73 18.60
N THR A 281 33.28 -29.57 17.32
CA THR A 281 34.32 -28.65 16.85
C THR A 281 33.75 -27.62 15.89
N TRP A 282 34.39 -26.44 15.85
CA TRP A 282 33.87 -25.25 15.16
C TRP A 282 34.95 -24.59 14.29
N GLU A 283 34.55 -24.18 13.10
CA GLU A 283 35.36 -23.45 12.12
C GLU A 283 34.67 -22.11 11.80
N ASP A 284 35.39 -20.98 11.87
CA ASP A 284 34.87 -19.69 11.38
C ASP A 284 34.91 -19.69 9.83
N VAL A 285 33.73 -19.62 9.23
CA VAL A 285 33.53 -19.60 7.78
C VAL A 285 32.89 -18.29 7.33
N SER A 286 33.06 -17.22 8.11
CA SER A 286 32.44 -15.92 7.84
C SER A 286 32.86 -15.31 6.50
N ASP A 287 34.03 -15.68 5.96
CA ASP A 287 34.49 -15.20 4.65
C ASP A 287 33.90 -15.99 3.47
N GLN A 288 33.18 -17.09 3.75
CA GLN A 288 32.51 -17.93 2.76
C GLN A 288 31.03 -17.61 2.61
N VAL A 289 30.45 -16.83 3.53
CA VAL A 289 29.03 -16.47 3.52
C VAL A 289 28.80 -15.06 2.97
N SER A 290 27.72 -14.89 2.20
CA SER A 290 27.29 -13.62 1.65
C SER A 290 25.82 -13.36 2.00
N PHE A 291 25.52 -12.14 2.44
CA PHE A 291 24.19 -11.74 2.89
C PHE A 291 23.75 -10.39 2.31
N PRO A 292 22.43 -10.12 2.27
CA PRO A 292 21.91 -8.80 1.92
C PRO A 292 22.50 -7.70 2.82
N LYS A 293 22.81 -6.54 2.23
CA LYS A 293 23.40 -5.42 2.96
C LYS A 293 22.47 -4.92 4.07
N GLY A 294 23.01 -4.73 5.27
CA GLY A 294 22.29 -4.14 6.40
C GLY A 294 21.35 -5.09 7.12
N ILE A 295 21.37 -6.38 6.77
CA ILE A 295 20.71 -7.44 7.51
C ILE A 295 21.16 -7.44 8.97
N ARG A 296 20.22 -7.73 9.87
CA ARG A 296 20.44 -7.94 11.29
C ARG A 296 19.67 -9.18 11.74
N HIS A 297 19.90 -9.57 12.99
CA HIS A 297 19.34 -10.74 13.66
C HIS A 297 17.93 -11.17 13.20
N GLY A 298 17.78 -12.46 12.97
CA GLY A 298 16.52 -13.19 12.90
C GLY A 298 16.83 -14.69 12.76
N THR A 299 15.97 -15.46 12.08
CA THR A 299 15.99 -16.92 12.18
C THR A 299 16.15 -17.59 10.82
N THR A 300 16.91 -18.68 10.79
CA THR A 300 17.05 -19.55 9.63
C THR A 300 16.22 -20.81 9.76
N PHE A 301 15.57 -21.22 8.68
CA PHE A 301 14.76 -22.44 8.65
C PHE A 301 14.73 -23.04 7.25
N ALA A 302 14.55 -24.36 7.18
CA ALA A 302 14.38 -25.09 5.94
C ALA A 302 12.91 -25.05 5.49
N VAL A 303 12.69 -24.98 4.19
CA VAL A 303 11.38 -25.07 3.53
C VAL A 303 11.48 -25.90 2.25
N ASP A 304 10.34 -26.35 1.75
CA ASP A 304 10.24 -26.89 0.40
C ASP A 304 10.54 -25.79 -0.64
N ALA A 305 11.24 -26.14 -1.72
CA ALA A 305 11.60 -25.21 -2.80
C ALA A 305 10.40 -24.43 -3.36
N SER A 306 9.22 -25.05 -3.42
CA SER A 306 8.00 -24.40 -3.93
C SER A 306 7.59 -23.16 -3.13
N VAL A 307 7.92 -23.10 -1.83
CA VAL A 307 7.66 -21.91 -1.00
C VAL A 307 8.51 -20.73 -1.50
N VAL A 308 9.80 -20.97 -1.75
CA VAL A 308 10.73 -19.94 -2.22
C VAL A 308 10.40 -19.53 -3.66
N GLU A 309 10.05 -20.47 -4.52
CA GLU A 309 9.60 -20.18 -5.89
C GLU A 309 8.32 -19.33 -5.92
N THR A 310 7.39 -19.58 -5.00
CA THR A 310 6.20 -18.75 -4.81
C THR A 310 6.58 -17.33 -4.39
N LEU A 311 7.52 -17.17 -3.46
CA LEU A 311 8.00 -15.85 -3.02
C LEU A 311 8.76 -15.09 -4.13
N ILE A 312 9.58 -15.80 -4.90
CA ILE A 312 10.31 -15.24 -6.05
C ILE A 312 9.32 -14.83 -7.14
N SER A 313 8.38 -15.70 -7.50
CA SER A 313 7.39 -15.41 -8.54
C SER A 313 6.49 -14.24 -8.16
N ALA A 314 6.01 -14.17 -6.92
CA ALA A 314 5.27 -13.02 -6.40
C ALA A 314 6.05 -11.70 -6.54
N SER A 315 7.38 -11.72 -6.36
CA SER A 315 8.22 -10.54 -6.54
C SER A 315 8.45 -10.14 -8.01
N LYS A 316 8.33 -11.09 -8.95
CA LYS A 316 8.47 -10.88 -10.40
C LYS A 316 7.16 -10.50 -11.09
N GLN A 317 6.04 -10.46 -10.37
CA GLN A 317 4.70 -10.14 -10.93
C GLN A 317 4.46 -8.64 -11.12
N TYR A 318 5.40 -7.78 -10.73
CA TYR A 318 5.23 -6.33 -10.83
C TYR A 318 6.43 -5.66 -11.47
N THR A 319 6.19 -4.78 -12.43
CA THR A 319 7.08 -3.67 -12.75
C THR A 319 6.84 -2.54 -11.75
N THR A 320 7.76 -1.57 -11.68
CA THR A 320 7.58 -0.38 -10.83
C THR A 320 7.92 0.89 -11.58
N ILE A 321 7.11 1.92 -11.39
CA ILE A 321 7.30 3.24 -11.97
C ILE A 321 7.73 4.19 -10.85
N LYS A 322 8.93 4.75 -10.97
CA LYS A 322 9.38 5.84 -10.11
C LYS A 322 8.81 7.15 -10.63
N VAL A 323 8.29 7.96 -9.73
CA VAL A 323 7.71 9.27 -10.06
C VAL A 323 8.41 10.33 -9.23
N GLU A 324 8.89 11.36 -9.91
CA GLU A 324 9.49 12.53 -9.27
C GLU A 324 8.38 13.53 -8.91
N ALA A 325 8.48 14.10 -7.71
CA ALA A 325 7.53 15.06 -7.17
C ALA A 325 8.21 15.93 -6.10
N PRO A 326 7.64 17.11 -5.75
CA PRO A 326 8.13 17.93 -4.63
C PRO A 326 7.90 17.30 -3.24
N PHE A 327 7.38 16.08 -3.20
CA PHE A 327 7.18 15.26 -2.01
C PHE A 327 7.64 13.81 -2.28
N PRO A 328 8.00 13.03 -1.25
CA PRO A 328 8.39 11.63 -1.42
C PRO A 328 7.24 10.82 -2.02
N MET A 329 7.56 10.01 -3.03
CA MET A 329 6.60 9.17 -3.73
C MET A 329 7.16 7.75 -3.83
N GLN A 330 6.41 6.76 -3.32
CA GLN A 330 6.81 5.36 -3.39
C GLN A 330 6.64 4.85 -4.82
N PRO A 331 7.54 4.00 -5.35
CA PRO A 331 7.36 3.47 -6.70
C PRO A 331 5.98 2.82 -6.88
N ILE A 332 5.24 3.24 -7.91
CA ILE A 332 3.92 2.67 -8.21
C ILE A 332 4.13 1.27 -8.81
N LYS A 333 3.38 0.29 -8.30
CA LYS A 333 3.37 -1.07 -8.85
C LYS A 333 2.49 -1.16 -10.09
N GLU A 334 2.98 -1.86 -11.09
CA GLU A 334 2.25 -2.21 -12.30
C GLU A 334 2.33 -3.73 -12.46
N PHE A 335 1.18 -4.39 -12.36
CA PHE A 335 1.06 -5.84 -12.42
C PHE A 335 1.31 -6.34 -13.84
N ILE A 336 2.15 -7.35 -13.96
CA ILE A 336 2.42 -8.09 -15.18
C ILE A 336 1.36 -9.18 -15.28
N TYR A 337 0.35 -8.95 -16.12
CA TYR A 337 -0.72 -9.92 -16.33
C TYR A 337 -0.21 -11.23 -16.93
N PRO A 338 -0.74 -12.39 -16.52
CA PRO A 338 -0.49 -13.66 -17.20
C PRO A 338 -0.84 -13.56 -18.69
N ASP A 339 -0.01 -14.17 -19.54
CA ASP A 339 -0.25 -14.25 -20.98
C ASP A 339 -1.33 -15.30 -21.31
N LYS A 340 -2.58 -14.96 -20.95
CA LYS A 340 -3.77 -15.79 -21.14
C LYS A 340 -4.94 -14.91 -21.56
N ASP A 341 -5.58 -15.28 -22.67
CA ASP A 341 -6.71 -14.53 -23.23
C ASP A 341 -8.01 -15.30 -23.10
N PHE A 342 -9.05 -14.57 -22.71
CA PHE A 342 -10.42 -15.05 -22.50
C PHE A 342 -11.32 -14.19 -23.41
N VAL A 343 -11.47 -14.60 -24.66
CA VAL A 343 -12.22 -13.83 -25.67
C VAL A 343 -13.71 -13.98 -25.42
N ILE A 344 -14.45 -12.88 -25.31
CA ILE A 344 -15.87 -12.92 -24.91
C ILE A 344 -16.78 -13.73 -25.85
N THR A 345 -16.38 -13.91 -27.11
CA THR A 345 -17.10 -14.74 -28.10
C THR A 345 -17.08 -16.22 -27.73
N ASP A 346 -16.02 -16.69 -27.08
CA ASP A 346 -15.90 -18.09 -26.61
C ASP A 346 -16.88 -18.37 -25.45
N TYR A 347 -17.42 -17.30 -24.85
CA TYR A 347 -18.41 -17.33 -23.78
C TYR A 347 -19.82 -16.98 -24.28
N GLY A 348 -20.02 -16.94 -25.60
CA GLY A 348 -21.33 -16.75 -26.23
C GLY A 348 -21.72 -15.30 -26.48
N ALA A 349 -20.78 -14.34 -26.38
CA ALA A 349 -21.03 -12.97 -26.77
C ALA A 349 -21.28 -12.87 -28.30
N LYS A 350 -22.19 -11.98 -28.70
CA LYS A 350 -22.49 -11.68 -30.10
C LYS A 350 -22.42 -10.16 -30.34
N PRO A 351 -21.81 -9.73 -31.46
CA PRO A 351 -21.68 -8.31 -31.80
C PRO A 351 -23.04 -7.73 -32.27
N GLU A 352 -23.01 -6.60 -32.98
CA GLU A 352 -24.15 -5.90 -33.62
C GLU A 352 -24.97 -4.97 -32.70
N GLY A 353 -24.67 -4.89 -31.40
CA GLY A 353 -25.27 -3.90 -30.49
C GLY A 353 -26.75 -4.13 -30.11
N GLU A 354 -27.32 -5.27 -30.50
CA GLU A 354 -28.69 -5.68 -30.13
C GLU A 354 -28.72 -6.79 -29.06
N THR A 355 -27.76 -7.72 -29.10
CA THR A 355 -27.69 -8.85 -28.15
C THR A 355 -27.11 -8.38 -26.81
N ASP A 356 -27.76 -8.73 -25.70
CA ASP A 356 -27.22 -8.53 -24.35
C ASP A 356 -26.05 -9.50 -24.08
N ASN A 357 -24.85 -8.94 -23.90
CA ASN A 357 -23.62 -9.67 -23.66
C ASN A 357 -23.20 -9.74 -22.19
N THR A 358 -24.00 -9.22 -21.25
CA THR A 358 -23.64 -9.09 -19.82
C THR A 358 -23.20 -10.43 -19.23
N LYS A 359 -23.94 -11.51 -19.51
CA LYS A 359 -23.63 -12.85 -19.00
C LYS A 359 -22.37 -13.44 -19.63
N ALA A 360 -22.14 -13.20 -20.91
CA ALA A 360 -20.95 -13.69 -21.62
C ALA A 360 -19.67 -13.03 -21.10
N ILE A 361 -19.71 -11.70 -20.92
CA ILE A 361 -18.59 -10.93 -20.34
C ILE A 361 -18.34 -11.39 -18.89
N THR A 362 -19.40 -11.56 -18.09
CA THR A 362 -19.28 -12.09 -16.71
C THR A 362 -18.64 -13.47 -16.70
N ALA A 363 -19.04 -14.37 -17.59
CA ALA A 363 -18.46 -15.72 -17.67
C ALA A 363 -16.97 -15.68 -18.06
N ALA A 364 -16.57 -14.80 -18.98
CA ALA A 364 -15.18 -14.61 -19.37
C ALA A 364 -14.33 -14.08 -18.20
N ILE A 365 -14.84 -13.10 -17.44
CA ILE A 365 -14.19 -12.57 -16.23
C ILE A 365 -14.01 -13.67 -15.18
N GLU A 366 -15.06 -14.46 -14.91
CA GLU A 366 -14.99 -15.57 -13.96
C GLU A 366 -13.98 -16.64 -14.38
N ALA A 367 -13.91 -16.96 -15.67
CA ALA A 367 -12.91 -17.90 -16.20
C ALA A 367 -11.48 -17.35 -16.06
N CYS A 368 -11.28 -16.08 -16.40
CA CYS A 368 -10.01 -15.38 -16.26
C CYS A 368 -9.51 -15.38 -14.81
N TYR A 369 -10.39 -14.98 -13.87
CA TYR A 369 -10.10 -14.99 -12.44
C TYR A 369 -9.72 -16.39 -11.93
N LYS A 370 -10.52 -17.41 -12.25
CA LYS A 370 -10.26 -18.81 -11.83
C LYS A 370 -8.94 -19.37 -12.40
N ALA A 371 -8.48 -18.86 -13.52
CA ALA A 371 -7.22 -19.25 -14.15
C ALA A 371 -5.98 -18.52 -13.59
N GLY A 372 -6.15 -17.69 -12.56
CA GLY A 372 -5.10 -16.90 -11.93
C GLY A 372 -4.89 -15.51 -12.55
N GLY A 373 -5.82 -15.05 -13.38
CA GLY A 373 -5.75 -13.76 -14.08
C GLY A 373 -5.31 -13.86 -15.53
N GLY A 374 -5.37 -12.73 -16.22
CA GLY A 374 -5.12 -12.60 -17.66
C GLY A 374 -5.95 -11.48 -18.29
N ARG A 375 -6.18 -11.58 -19.59
CA ARG A 375 -6.93 -10.59 -20.38
C ARG A 375 -8.30 -11.14 -20.78
N VAL A 376 -9.36 -10.40 -20.45
CA VAL A 376 -10.69 -10.61 -21.02
C VAL A 376 -10.78 -9.74 -22.26
N VAL A 377 -10.80 -10.37 -23.44
CA VAL A 377 -10.67 -9.68 -24.73
C VAL A 377 -12.06 -9.39 -25.30
N VAL A 378 -12.33 -8.11 -25.53
CA VAL A 378 -13.49 -7.61 -26.28
C VAL A 378 -13.02 -7.27 -27.69
N PRO A 379 -13.34 -8.10 -28.69
CA PRO A 379 -12.83 -7.89 -30.04
C PRO A 379 -13.57 -6.76 -30.77
N ASP A 380 -13.12 -6.45 -31.99
CA ASP A 380 -13.81 -5.52 -32.89
C ASP A 380 -15.33 -5.80 -32.96
N GLY A 381 -16.13 -4.74 -32.92
CA GLY A 381 -17.59 -4.80 -32.92
C GLY A 381 -18.25 -3.95 -31.83
N ILE A 382 -19.58 -3.87 -31.90
CA ILE A 382 -20.42 -3.18 -30.91
C ILE A 382 -21.08 -4.22 -30.02
N TRP A 383 -20.85 -4.13 -28.71
CA TRP A 383 -21.27 -5.11 -27.72
C TRP A 383 -22.20 -4.45 -26.71
N LEU A 384 -23.51 -4.70 -26.83
CA LEU A 384 -24.49 -4.23 -25.85
C LEU A 384 -24.32 -5.00 -24.54
N THR A 385 -24.28 -4.29 -23.42
CA THR A 385 -24.14 -4.89 -22.08
C THR A 385 -24.80 -4.02 -21.00
N GLY A 386 -25.20 -4.64 -19.90
CA GLY A 386 -25.40 -3.98 -18.61
C GLY A 386 -24.06 -3.75 -17.89
N PRO A 387 -24.03 -3.72 -16.54
CA PRO A 387 -22.79 -3.48 -15.80
C PRO A 387 -21.79 -4.63 -15.92
N VAL A 388 -20.51 -4.29 -15.85
CA VAL A 388 -19.39 -5.22 -15.82
C VAL A 388 -18.74 -5.17 -14.44
N HIS A 389 -18.78 -6.29 -13.71
CA HIS A 389 -18.19 -6.41 -12.37
C HIS A 389 -16.86 -7.14 -12.45
N PHE A 390 -15.80 -6.49 -11.98
CA PHE A 390 -14.44 -7.01 -12.02
C PHE A 390 -14.17 -8.02 -10.91
N LYS A 391 -13.11 -8.80 -11.11
CA LYS A 391 -12.41 -9.62 -10.12
C LYS A 391 -10.93 -9.26 -10.13
N SER A 392 -10.20 -9.63 -9.08
CA SER A 392 -8.75 -9.42 -9.03
C SER A 392 -8.02 -10.09 -10.20
N ASN A 393 -6.89 -9.52 -10.61
CA ASN A 393 -6.01 -10.02 -11.67
C ASN A 393 -6.64 -10.07 -13.08
N VAL A 394 -7.74 -9.33 -13.30
CA VAL A 394 -8.42 -9.25 -14.60
C VAL A 394 -8.06 -7.94 -15.31
N ASN A 395 -7.60 -8.06 -16.56
CA ASN A 395 -7.47 -6.95 -17.49
C ASN A 395 -8.59 -7.03 -18.55
N LEU A 396 -9.54 -6.09 -18.54
CA LEU A 396 -10.51 -5.94 -19.61
C LEU A 396 -9.86 -5.23 -20.80
N TYR A 397 -9.51 -6.00 -21.84
CA TYR A 397 -8.80 -5.52 -23.02
C TYR A 397 -9.78 -5.25 -24.16
N LEU A 398 -9.91 -3.99 -24.57
CA LEU A 398 -10.75 -3.54 -25.67
C LEU A 398 -9.91 -3.40 -26.94
N GLU A 399 -10.13 -4.27 -27.93
CA GLU A 399 -9.44 -4.17 -29.21
C GLU A 399 -9.72 -2.84 -29.92
N GLU A 400 -8.87 -2.52 -30.89
CA GLU A 400 -9.11 -1.38 -31.77
C GLU A 400 -10.47 -1.57 -32.47
N ASN A 401 -11.32 -0.54 -32.42
CA ASN A 401 -12.71 -0.52 -32.89
C ASN A 401 -13.75 -1.28 -32.05
N ALA A 402 -13.36 -1.97 -30.97
CA ALA A 402 -14.32 -2.51 -30.01
C ALA A 402 -15.12 -1.38 -29.32
N VAL A 403 -16.43 -1.53 -29.21
CA VAL A 403 -17.31 -0.60 -28.49
C VAL A 403 -18.15 -1.37 -27.47
N LEU A 404 -17.89 -1.13 -26.17
CA LEU A 404 -18.83 -1.53 -25.12
C LEU A 404 -19.95 -0.51 -25.03
N SER A 405 -21.13 -0.89 -25.51
CA SER A 405 -22.34 -0.07 -25.52
C SER A 405 -23.19 -0.38 -24.29
N PHE A 406 -23.11 0.43 -23.23
CA PHE A 406 -23.87 0.16 -22.01
C PHE A 406 -25.36 0.53 -22.15
N SER A 407 -26.25 -0.29 -21.60
CA SER A 407 -27.69 -0.04 -21.59
C SER A 407 -28.03 1.21 -20.76
N ASP A 408 -29.15 1.87 -21.06
CA ASP A 408 -29.70 2.94 -20.22
C ASP A 408 -30.99 2.50 -19.50
N ASN A 409 -31.17 1.18 -19.32
CA ASN A 409 -32.25 0.62 -18.51
C ASN A 409 -31.76 0.48 -17.05
N PRO A 410 -32.29 1.25 -16.09
CA PRO A 410 -31.81 1.22 -14.71
C PRO A 410 -31.94 -0.14 -14.01
N LYS A 411 -32.85 -1.00 -14.47
CA LYS A 411 -33.04 -2.34 -13.91
C LYS A 411 -31.84 -3.26 -14.14
N ASP A 412 -31.07 -3.04 -15.19
CA ASP A 412 -29.87 -3.83 -15.50
C ASP A 412 -28.75 -3.57 -14.48
N TYR A 413 -28.83 -2.44 -13.76
CA TYR A 413 -27.87 -2.00 -12.75
C TYR A 413 -28.32 -2.33 -11.31
N LEU A 414 -29.29 -3.23 -11.17
CA LEU A 414 -29.72 -3.80 -9.90
C LEU A 414 -29.27 -5.27 -9.81
N PRO A 415 -29.02 -5.80 -8.59
CA PRO A 415 -29.22 -5.18 -7.28
C PRO A 415 -28.24 -4.04 -6.98
N ALA A 416 -28.59 -3.20 -6.01
CA ALA A 416 -27.74 -2.09 -5.59
C ALA A 416 -26.40 -2.59 -5.03
N VAL A 417 -25.34 -1.80 -5.23
CA VAL A 417 -23.99 -2.08 -4.74
C VAL A 417 -23.47 -0.93 -3.89
N MET A 418 -22.48 -1.21 -3.05
CA MET A 418 -21.82 -0.21 -2.22
C MET A 418 -21.04 0.80 -3.08
N THR A 419 -21.37 2.08 -2.97
CA THR A 419 -20.75 3.16 -3.74
C THR A 419 -20.72 4.46 -2.91
N SER A 420 -20.21 5.54 -3.50
CA SER A 420 -20.21 6.89 -2.92
C SER A 420 -20.85 7.83 -3.93
N TRP A 421 -21.84 8.63 -3.52
CA TRP A 421 -22.52 9.56 -4.42
C TRP A 421 -22.36 10.99 -3.91
N GLU A 422 -21.69 11.86 -4.68
CA GLU A 422 -21.26 13.21 -4.28
C GLU A 422 -20.56 13.28 -2.90
N GLY A 423 -19.78 12.25 -2.59
CA GLY A 423 -18.96 12.14 -1.37
C GLY A 423 -19.68 11.59 -0.14
N LEU A 424 -20.80 10.87 -0.32
CA LEU A 424 -21.56 10.20 0.73
C LEU A 424 -21.70 8.71 0.41
N GLU A 425 -21.27 7.81 1.31
CA GLU A 425 -21.40 6.36 1.10
C GLU A 425 -22.86 5.91 1.14
N CYS A 426 -23.24 5.03 0.21
CA CYS A 426 -24.58 4.45 0.11
C CYS A 426 -24.61 3.13 -0.68
N TYR A 427 -25.79 2.51 -0.76
CA TYR A 427 -26.10 1.49 -1.76
C TYR A 427 -26.94 2.11 -2.88
N ASN A 428 -26.45 2.05 -4.11
CA ASN A 428 -27.14 2.59 -5.28
C ASN A 428 -26.97 1.69 -6.50
N TYR A 429 -27.54 2.07 -7.65
CA TYR A 429 -27.34 1.40 -8.94
C TYR A 429 -25.85 1.10 -9.18
N SER A 430 -25.57 -0.09 -9.71
CA SER A 430 -24.22 -0.47 -10.10
C SER A 430 -23.61 0.57 -11.04
N PRO A 431 -22.37 1.01 -10.79
CA PRO A 431 -21.53 1.61 -11.82
C PRO A 431 -21.44 0.70 -13.06
N LEU A 432 -21.26 1.29 -14.24
CA LEU A 432 -21.21 0.55 -15.50
C LEU A 432 -20.00 -0.40 -15.56
N LEU A 433 -18.87 0.04 -15.02
CA LEU A 433 -17.67 -0.76 -14.78
C LEU A 433 -17.33 -0.64 -13.29
N TYR A 434 -17.47 -1.74 -12.57
CA TYR A 434 -17.42 -1.75 -11.11
C TYR A 434 -16.40 -2.75 -10.57
N ALA A 435 -15.53 -2.30 -9.67
CA ALA A 435 -14.64 -3.16 -8.90
C ALA A 435 -14.75 -2.80 -7.41
N PHE A 436 -14.86 -3.81 -6.55
CA PHE A 436 -14.93 -3.64 -5.10
C PHE A 436 -13.94 -4.58 -4.44
N GLU A 437 -13.02 -4.03 -3.63
CA GLU A 437 -11.99 -4.79 -2.91
C GLU A 437 -11.18 -5.74 -3.80
N CYS A 438 -10.91 -5.31 -5.04
CA CYS A 438 -10.11 -6.05 -6.01
C CYS A 438 -8.65 -5.58 -6.04
N GLU A 439 -7.74 -6.44 -6.45
CA GLU A 439 -6.35 -6.09 -6.71
C GLU A 439 -5.95 -6.41 -8.15
N ASN A 440 -5.02 -5.65 -8.71
CA ASN A 440 -4.49 -5.87 -10.05
C ASN A 440 -5.61 -5.88 -11.13
N VAL A 441 -6.44 -4.84 -11.13
CA VAL A 441 -7.52 -4.66 -12.11
C VAL A 441 -7.11 -3.67 -13.19
N ALA A 442 -7.41 -4.01 -14.44
CA ALA A 442 -7.09 -3.15 -15.57
C ALA A 442 -8.23 -3.00 -16.58
N ILE A 443 -8.25 -1.84 -17.23
CA ILE A 443 -8.95 -1.64 -18.50
C ILE A 443 -7.89 -1.13 -19.48
N SER A 444 -7.69 -1.84 -20.58
CA SER A 444 -6.66 -1.51 -21.54
C SER A 444 -7.11 -1.67 -22.99
N GLY A 445 -6.26 -1.26 -23.93
CA GLY A 445 -6.52 -1.38 -25.36
C GLY A 445 -7.04 -0.08 -25.98
N LYS A 446 -7.41 -0.13 -27.26
CA LYS A 446 -7.77 1.07 -28.05
C LYS A 446 -9.27 1.15 -28.37
N GLY A 447 -10.10 0.33 -27.73
CA GLY A 447 -11.55 0.39 -27.90
C GLY A 447 -12.21 1.57 -27.22
N THR A 448 -13.53 1.57 -27.18
CA THR A 448 -14.37 2.67 -26.69
C THR A 448 -15.40 2.17 -25.67
N LEU A 449 -15.52 2.90 -24.57
CA LEU A 449 -16.63 2.81 -23.63
C LEU A 449 -17.69 3.84 -24.02
N GLN A 450 -18.91 3.40 -24.33
CA GLN A 450 -19.97 4.28 -24.84
C GLN A 450 -21.34 3.96 -24.22
N PRO A 451 -21.71 4.58 -23.09
CA PRO A 451 -23.05 4.42 -22.53
C PRO A 451 -24.14 5.00 -23.43
N LYS A 452 -25.29 4.32 -23.50
CA LYS A 452 -26.54 4.96 -23.92
C LYS A 452 -26.96 5.97 -22.86
N MET A 453 -27.44 7.14 -23.28
CA MET A 453 -27.67 8.30 -22.41
C MET A 453 -29.14 8.74 -22.30
N GLY A 454 -30.07 8.03 -22.93
CA GLY A 454 -31.48 8.45 -23.02
C GLY A 454 -32.10 8.65 -21.64
N THR A 455 -32.15 7.59 -20.84
CA THR A 455 -32.69 7.64 -19.47
C THR A 455 -31.89 8.58 -18.56
N TRP A 456 -30.56 8.52 -18.59
CA TRP A 456 -29.72 9.30 -17.69
C TRP A 456 -29.87 10.80 -17.88
N LYS A 457 -30.10 11.27 -19.12
CA LYS A 457 -30.41 12.67 -19.42
C LYS A 457 -31.73 13.13 -18.79
N VAL A 458 -32.73 12.24 -18.66
CA VAL A 458 -33.98 12.56 -17.94
C VAL A 458 -33.68 12.83 -16.46
N TRP A 459 -32.76 12.05 -15.88
CA TRP A 459 -32.34 12.16 -14.47
C TRP A 459 -31.39 13.33 -14.18
N PHE A 460 -31.09 14.19 -15.18
CA PHE A 460 -30.41 15.47 -14.93
C PHE A 460 -31.32 16.46 -14.19
N LYS A 461 -32.64 16.30 -14.33
CA LYS A 461 -33.64 17.10 -13.62
C LYS A 461 -33.63 16.74 -12.13
N ARG A 462 -34.00 17.70 -11.29
CA ARG A 462 -34.09 17.54 -9.84
C ARG A 462 -35.55 17.70 -9.37
N PRO A 463 -36.47 16.79 -9.75
CA PRO A 463 -37.84 16.82 -9.25
C PRO A 463 -37.89 16.53 -7.76
N GLN A 464 -39.03 16.78 -7.13
CA GLN A 464 -39.23 16.63 -5.69
C GLN A 464 -38.77 15.26 -5.12
N PRO A 465 -39.09 14.10 -5.75
CA PRO A 465 -38.64 12.79 -5.23
C PRO A 465 -37.11 12.67 -5.18
N HIS A 466 -36.41 13.17 -6.20
CA HIS A 466 -34.94 13.18 -6.21
C HIS A 466 -34.38 14.12 -5.11
N LEU A 467 -34.97 15.31 -4.94
CA LEU A 467 -34.55 16.23 -3.87
C LEU A 467 -34.76 15.63 -2.48
N GLU A 468 -35.82 14.85 -2.28
CA GLU A 468 -36.08 14.11 -1.04
C GLU A 468 -35.04 13.01 -0.81
N ALA A 469 -34.69 12.25 -1.85
CA ALA A 469 -33.63 11.24 -1.78
C ALA A 469 -32.26 11.85 -1.41
N LEU A 470 -31.92 13.02 -1.97
CA LEU A 470 -30.70 13.75 -1.60
C LEU A 470 -30.71 14.17 -0.12
N LYS A 471 -31.84 14.67 0.38
CA LYS A 471 -32.00 15.04 1.81
C LYS A 471 -31.88 13.82 2.71
N GLU A 472 -32.49 12.71 2.33
CA GLU A 472 -32.46 11.46 3.08
C GLU A 472 -31.02 10.94 3.18
N LEU A 473 -30.32 10.80 2.06
CA LEU A 473 -28.93 10.34 2.03
C LEU A 473 -28.02 11.23 2.89
N TYR A 474 -28.14 12.56 2.71
CA TYR A 474 -27.36 13.51 3.49
C TYR A 474 -27.63 13.40 4.99
N THR A 475 -28.91 13.29 5.38
CA THR A 475 -29.33 13.13 6.78
C THR A 475 -28.74 11.85 7.37
N LYS A 476 -28.98 10.71 6.73
CA LYS A 476 -28.48 9.40 7.18
C LYS A 476 -26.96 9.41 7.34
N ALA A 477 -26.24 9.93 6.35
CA ALA A 477 -24.79 10.04 6.38
C ALA A 477 -24.28 10.99 7.47
N SER A 478 -24.98 12.11 7.70
CA SER A 478 -24.59 13.11 8.69
C SER A 478 -24.88 12.69 10.14
N THR A 479 -25.82 11.76 10.35
CA THR A 479 -26.22 11.29 11.69
C THR A 479 -25.71 9.88 12.02
N GLY A 480 -24.77 9.34 11.24
CA GLY A 480 -24.11 8.07 11.55
C GLY A 480 -24.95 6.81 11.32
N VAL A 481 -26.00 6.89 10.48
CA VAL A 481 -26.77 5.70 10.08
C VAL A 481 -25.85 4.74 9.31
N PRO A 482 -25.87 3.43 9.58
CA PRO A 482 -25.05 2.44 8.88
C PRO A 482 -25.23 2.50 7.35
N VAL A 483 -24.18 2.18 6.59
CA VAL A 483 -24.18 2.36 5.12
C VAL A 483 -25.16 1.41 4.44
N GLU A 484 -25.29 0.20 4.95
CA GLU A 484 -26.22 -0.84 4.52
C GLU A 484 -27.71 -0.40 4.62
N GLU A 485 -28.03 0.59 5.44
CA GLU A 485 -29.38 1.16 5.57
C GLU A 485 -29.64 2.34 4.62
N ARG A 486 -28.64 2.75 3.83
CA ARG A 486 -28.70 3.88 2.88
C ARG A 486 -29.02 3.38 1.47
N GLN A 487 -30.20 2.77 1.31
CA GLN A 487 -30.67 2.17 0.06
C GLN A 487 -31.26 3.23 -0.89
N MET A 488 -30.49 3.68 -1.88
CA MET A 488 -30.85 4.81 -2.74
C MET A 488 -31.42 4.42 -4.10
N ALA A 489 -31.24 3.17 -4.55
CA ALA A 489 -31.78 2.69 -5.82
C ALA A 489 -33.26 2.24 -5.70
N VAL A 490 -34.12 3.10 -5.17
CA VAL A 490 -35.53 2.83 -4.86
C VAL A 490 -36.42 3.85 -5.56
N GLY A 491 -37.54 3.38 -6.14
CA GLY A 491 -38.58 4.23 -6.70
C GLY A 491 -38.04 5.28 -7.68
N GLU A 492 -38.31 6.55 -7.39
CA GLU A 492 -37.94 7.70 -8.23
C GLU A 492 -36.75 8.49 -7.67
N ASN A 493 -35.94 7.89 -6.80
CA ASN A 493 -34.76 8.53 -6.22
C ASN A 493 -33.79 9.00 -7.32
N ASN A 494 -33.61 8.19 -8.37
CA ASN A 494 -32.94 8.57 -9.62
C ASN A 494 -31.52 9.14 -9.44
N LEU A 495 -30.74 8.64 -8.48
CA LEU A 495 -29.31 8.94 -8.36
C LEU A 495 -28.55 8.17 -9.45
N ARG A 496 -28.04 8.88 -10.46
CA ARG A 496 -27.34 8.30 -11.63
C ARG A 496 -26.09 7.50 -11.21
N PRO A 497 -25.80 6.35 -11.84
CA PRO A 497 -24.59 5.58 -11.58
C PRO A 497 -23.34 6.21 -12.25
N HIS A 498 -22.16 5.89 -11.72
CA HIS A 498 -20.86 6.23 -12.31
C HIS A 498 -20.60 5.42 -13.58
N LEU A 499 -19.73 5.90 -14.48
CA LEU A 499 -19.25 5.07 -15.58
C LEU A 499 -18.22 4.05 -15.07
N ILE A 500 -17.02 4.49 -14.67
CA ILE A 500 -16.04 3.64 -13.98
C ILE A 500 -16.04 4.00 -12.49
N HIS A 501 -16.19 2.99 -11.63
CA HIS A 501 -16.04 3.13 -10.17
C HIS A 501 -15.23 1.97 -9.62
N PHE A 502 -13.98 2.24 -9.24
CA PHE A 502 -13.17 1.30 -8.50
C PHE A 502 -13.15 1.70 -7.03
N ASN A 503 -13.59 0.80 -6.16
CA ASN A 503 -13.84 1.03 -4.74
C ASN A 503 -12.93 0.12 -3.91
N ARG A 504 -12.10 0.69 -3.03
CA ARG A 504 -11.19 -0.07 -2.14
C ARG A 504 -10.23 -1.02 -2.87
N CYS A 505 -9.90 -0.69 -4.12
CA CYS A 505 -9.04 -1.51 -4.98
C CYS A 505 -7.55 -1.16 -4.85
N LYS A 506 -6.66 -2.08 -5.28
CA LYS A 506 -5.20 -1.89 -5.31
C LYS A 506 -4.58 -2.18 -6.68
N ASN A 507 -3.50 -1.50 -7.01
CA ASN A 507 -2.71 -1.69 -8.24
C ASN A 507 -3.56 -1.59 -9.51
N ILE A 508 -4.23 -0.45 -9.70
CA ILE A 508 -5.13 -0.19 -10.84
C ILE A 508 -4.33 0.22 -12.08
N GLN A 509 -4.74 -0.25 -13.26
CA GLN A 509 -4.22 0.22 -14.55
C GLN A 509 -5.35 0.62 -15.50
N LEU A 510 -5.37 1.87 -15.97
CA LEU A 510 -6.28 2.33 -17.02
C LEU A 510 -5.44 2.85 -18.18
N GLU A 511 -5.53 2.22 -19.36
CA GLU A 511 -4.61 2.52 -20.46
C GLU A 511 -5.23 2.50 -21.86
N GLY A 512 -5.00 3.57 -22.63
CA GLY A 512 -5.17 3.59 -24.09
C GLY A 512 -6.59 3.73 -24.65
N PHE A 513 -7.62 3.45 -23.85
CA PHE A 513 -9.00 3.38 -24.33
C PHE A 513 -9.67 4.76 -24.39
N ARG A 514 -10.82 4.79 -25.07
CA ARG A 514 -11.65 6.00 -25.23
C ARG A 514 -12.90 5.93 -24.37
N ILE A 515 -13.34 7.09 -23.87
CA ILE A 515 -14.64 7.25 -23.24
C ILE A 515 -15.47 8.25 -24.04
N ARG A 516 -16.73 7.92 -24.29
CA ARG A 516 -17.70 8.77 -24.99
C ARG A 516 -19.01 8.85 -24.21
N GLU A 517 -19.18 9.99 -23.54
CA GLU A 517 -20.23 10.29 -22.57
C GLU A 517 -20.14 9.48 -21.27
N SER A 518 -20.83 9.97 -20.23
CA SER A 518 -20.95 9.31 -18.93
C SER A 518 -22.29 9.67 -18.26
N PRO A 519 -22.98 8.73 -17.59
CA PRO A 519 -24.22 9.03 -16.87
C PRO A 519 -24.02 10.04 -15.72
N PHE A 520 -22.86 9.98 -15.04
CA PHE A 520 -22.48 10.80 -13.89
C PHE A 520 -20.94 11.02 -13.92
N TRP A 521 -20.24 10.99 -12.79
CA TRP A 521 -18.76 11.01 -12.76
C TRP A 521 -18.17 9.89 -13.64
N THR A 522 -17.13 10.25 -14.40
CA THR A 522 -16.65 9.45 -15.53
C THR A 522 -15.69 8.35 -15.08
N ILE A 523 -14.63 8.73 -14.35
CA ILE A 523 -13.67 7.79 -13.76
C ILE A 523 -13.56 8.12 -12.27
N HIS A 524 -14.18 7.29 -11.42
CA HIS A 524 -14.15 7.48 -9.97
C HIS A 524 -13.27 6.43 -9.30
N ILE A 525 -12.16 6.90 -8.73
CA ILE A 525 -11.18 6.08 -8.02
C ILE A 525 -11.35 6.35 -6.53
N TYR A 526 -12.07 5.47 -5.84
CA TYR A 526 -12.57 5.68 -4.48
C TYR A 526 -11.88 4.76 -3.48
N MET A 527 -11.16 5.35 -2.51
CA MET A 527 -10.41 4.63 -1.47
C MET A 527 -9.41 3.61 -2.02
N CYS A 528 -8.80 3.89 -3.16
CA CYS A 528 -7.83 2.99 -3.81
C CYS A 528 -6.39 3.32 -3.43
N ASP A 529 -5.51 2.33 -3.56
CA ASP A 529 -4.07 2.46 -3.27
C ASP A 529 -3.21 1.90 -4.42
N GLY A 530 -2.49 2.80 -5.09
CA GLY A 530 -1.58 2.44 -6.16
C GLY A 530 -2.28 2.28 -7.50
N GLY A 531 -1.85 3.05 -8.50
CA GLY A 531 -2.25 2.80 -9.87
C GLY A 531 -1.77 3.82 -10.88
N VAL A 532 -1.95 3.49 -12.15
CA VAL A 532 -1.60 4.36 -13.27
C VAL A 532 -2.77 4.52 -14.21
N VAL A 533 -3.01 5.75 -14.63
CA VAL A 533 -3.99 6.12 -15.65
C VAL A 533 -3.23 6.80 -16.78
N ARG A 534 -3.18 6.20 -17.97
CA ARG A 534 -2.39 6.77 -19.07
C ARG A 534 -3.02 6.62 -20.44
N ASN A 535 -2.63 7.51 -21.35
CA ASN A 535 -2.99 7.42 -22.77
C ASN A 535 -4.51 7.38 -23.02
N LEU A 536 -5.33 7.94 -22.11
CA LEU A 536 -6.79 7.94 -22.27
C LEU A 536 -7.26 9.12 -23.13
N ASP A 537 -8.33 8.89 -23.89
CA ASP A 537 -9.08 9.94 -24.61
C ASP A 537 -10.52 9.97 -24.07
N VAL A 538 -10.78 10.93 -23.18
CA VAL A 538 -12.03 11.04 -22.43
C VAL A 538 -12.84 12.22 -22.94
N ARG A 539 -14.07 11.97 -23.39
CA ARG A 539 -15.02 13.03 -23.77
C ARG A 539 -16.41 12.77 -23.18
N ALA A 540 -16.96 13.73 -22.43
CA ALA A 540 -18.31 13.64 -21.88
C ALA A 540 -18.89 15.04 -21.57
N HIS A 541 -20.08 15.37 -22.09
CA HIS A 541 -20.69 16.71 -21.96
C HIS A 541 -22.11 16.71 -21.37
N GLY A 542 -22.39 15.77 -20.48
CA GLY A 542 -23.57 15.75 -19.61
C GLY A 542 -23.39 16.53 -18.30
N HIS A 543 -24.33 16.36 -17.37
CA HIS A 543 -24.24 16.95 -16.02
C HIS A 543 -23.31 16.11 -15.13
N ASN A 544 -22.42 16.78 -14.37
CA ASN A 544 -21.45 16.15 -13.46
C ASN A 544 -20.50 15.20 -14.21
N ASN A 545 -20.04 15.59 -15.39
CA ASN A 545 -19.05 14.83 -16.15
C ASN A 545 -17.67 15.44 -15.93
N ASP A 546 -17.14 15.19 -14.73
CA ASP A 546 -15.73 15.36 -14.45
C ASP A 546 -14.94 14.29 -15.23
N GLY A 547 -13.69 14.57 -15.62
CA GLY A 547 -12.87 13.62 -16.39
C GLY A 547 -12.39 12.44 -15.53
N ILE A 548 -11.75 12.74 -14.40
CA ILE A 548 -11.33 11.77 -13.39
C ILE A 548 -11.43 12.36 -11.98
N ASP A 549 -12.06 11.61 -11.08
CA ASP A 549 -12.27 11.91 -9.67
C ASP A 549 -11.46 10.94 -8.79
N PHE A 550 -10.39 11.44 -8.18
CA PHE A 550 -9.74 10.74 -7.07
C PHE A 550 -10.42 11.12 -5.77
N GLU A 551 -10.97 10.13 -5.05
CA GLU A 551 -11.63 10.37 -3.79
C GLU A 551 -11.09 9.45 -2.70
N MET A 552 -10.46 10.02 -1.65
CA MET A 552 -9.83 9.27 -0.55
C MET A 552 -8.78 8.23 -1.02
N SER A 553 -8.22 8.42 -2.21
CA SER A 553 -7.29 7.49 -2.86
C SER A 553 -5.85 7.97 -2.72
N LYS A 554 -4.89 7.06 -2.89
CA LYS A 554 -3.47 7.40 -2.77
C LYS A 554 -2.53 6.69 -3.74
N ASN A 555 -1.39 7.33 -3.99
CA ASN A 555 -0.27 6.80 -4.80
C ASN A 555 -0.65 6.57 -6.27
N PHE A 556 -1.09 7.61 -6.96
CA PHE A 556 -1.49 7.54 -8.38
C PHE A 556 -0.66 8.41 -9.30
N LEU A 557 -0.43 7.90 -10.50
CA LEU A 557 0.09 8.64 -11.64
C LEU A 557 -0.98 8.75 -12.73
N VAL A 558 -1.23 9.97 -13.21
CA VAL A 558 -2.01 10.23 -14.42
C VAL A 558 -1.09 10.83 -15.46
N GLU A 559 -0.98 10.23 -16.65
CA GLU A 559 -0.09 10.77 -17.68
C GLU A 559 -0.58 10.60 -19.12
N ASN A 560 -0.23 11.54 -19.99
CA ASN A 560 -0.52 11.46 -21.43
C ASN A 560 -2.02 11.30 -21.76
N CYS A 561 -2.90 11.83 -20.93
CA CYS A 561 -4.35 11.77 -21.12
C CYS A 561 -4.90 13.05 -21.77
N SER A 562 -5.99 12.90 -22.52
CA SER A 562 -6.75 14.00 -23.12
C SER A 562 -8.16 14.04 -22.53
N PHE A 563 -8.58 15.22 -22.05
CA PHE A 563 -9.89 15.43 -21.43
C PHE A 563 -10.69 16.50 -22.18
N ASP A 564 -11.91 16.19 -22.61
CA ASP A 564 -12.89 17.11 -23.19
C ASP A 564 -14.22 16.99 -22.43
N GLN A 565 -14.41 17.84 -21.42
CA GLN A 565 -15.42 17.64 -20.37
C GLN A 565 -16.50 18.72 -20.36
N GLY A 566 -17.68 18.35 -19.85
CA GLY A 566 -18.76 19.25 -19.47
C GLY A 566 -18.55 19.92 -18.12
N ASP A 567 -17.66 19.37 -17.27
CA ASP A 567 -17.31 19.90 -15.95
C ASP A 567 -15.77 19.96 -15.77
N ASP A 568 -15.20 19.57 -14.63
CA ASP A 568 -13.75 19.66 -14.37
C ASP A 568 -12.97 18.49 -15.02
N ALA A 569 -11.70 18.67 -15.42
CA ALA A 569 -10.90 17.57 -15.99
C ALA A 569 -10.37 16.60 -14.93
N VAL A 570 -9.49 17.06 -14.05
CA VAL A 570 -8.97 16.25 -12.94
C VAL A 570 -9.42 16.87 -11.62
N VAL A 571 -10.08 16.07 -10.79
CA VAL A 571 -10.62 16.51 -9.50
C VAL A 571 -10.13 15.63 -8.37
N ILE A 572 -9.67 16.26 -7.29
CA ILE A 572 -9.25 15.58 -6.07
C ILE A 572 -10.27 15.87 -4.97
N LYS A 573 -10.78 14.80 -4.35
CA LYS A 573 -11.86 14.80 -3.35
C LYS A 573 -11.50 13.89 -2.16
N ALA A 574 -12.22 14.05 -1.07
CA ALA A 574 -12.12 13.25 0.14
C ALA A 574 -13.45 13.26 0.91
N GLY A 575 -14.57 13.06 0.21
CA GLY A 575 -15.90 12.94 0.80
C GLY A 575 -16.45 14.20 1.46
N ARG A 576 -17.67 14.06 2.01
CA ARG A 576 -18.50 15.17 2.49
C ARG A 576 -18.81 15.06 3.98
N ASN A 577 -18.37 16.09 4.71
CA ASN A 577 -18.70 16.39 6.10
C ASN A 577 -18.50 15.18 7.04
N GLN A 578 -19.47 14.90 7.92
CA GLN A 578 -19.41 13.87 8.96
C GLN A 578 -19.11 12.47 8.41
N ASP A 579 -19.63 12.13 7.22
CA ASP A 579 -19.41 10.81 6.63
C ASP A 579 -17.94 10.59 6.26
N ALA A 580 -17.29 11.64 5.75
CA ALA A 580 -15.86 11.63 5.50
C ALA A 580 -15.02 11.71 6.78
N TRP A 581 -15.46 12.47 7.79
CA TRP A 581 -14.78 12.50 9.08
C TRP A 581 -14.78 11.14 9.76
N ARG A 582 -15.86 10.36 9.61
CA ARG A 582 -15.96 8.96 10.05
C ARG A 582 -14.95 8.07 9.33
N LEU A 583 -14.82 8.21 8.00
CA LEU A 583 -13.91 7.41 7.17
C LEU A 583 -12.44 7.78 7.36
N ASN A 584 -12.15 9.03 7.74
CA ASN A 584 -10.84 9.53 8.13
C ASN A 584 -9.69 9.11 7.18
N THR A 585 -9.97 9.12 5.88
CA THR A 585 -9.03 8.71 4.84
C THR A 585 -8.78 9.91 3.91
N PRO A 586 -7.59 10.52 3.94
CA PRO A 586 -7.27 11.62 3.02
C PRO A 586 -7.04 11.11 1.61
N CYS A 587 -7.14 12.01 0.63
CA CYS A 587 -6.63 11.75 -0.72
C CYS A 587 -5.22 12.33 -0.85
N GLU A 588 -4.24 11.49 -1.20
CA GLU A 588 -2.83 11.89 -1.11
C GLU A 588 -1.87 11.24 -2.11
N ASN A 589 -0.76 11.92 -2.40
CA ASN A 589 0.30 11.44 -3.29
C ASN A 589 -0.22 11.15 -4.70
N ILE A 590 -0.78 12.18 -5.34
CA ILE A 590 -1.31 12.12 -6.70
C ILE A 590 -0.44 12.99 -7.60
N VAL A 591 0.07 12.40 -8.68
CA VAL A 591 0.88 13.11 -9.69
C VAL A 591 0.17 13.08 -11.03
N ILE A 592 0.06 14.22 -11.69
CA ILE A 592 -0.54 14.38 -13.01
C ILE A 592 0.48 15.05 -13.92
N ARG A 593 0.80 14.44 -15.05
CA ARG A 593 1.77 15.00 -15.99
C ARG A 593 1.42 14.81 -17.46
N ASN A 594 1.89 15.71 -18.32
CA ASN A 594 1.77 15.54 -19.77
C ASN A 594 0.31 15.35 -20.25
N CYS A 595 -0.66 15.91 -19.53
CA CYS A 595 -2.08 15.83 -19.87
C CYS A 595 -2.56 17.10 -20.58
N GLN A 596 -3.63 16.97 -21.36
CA GLN A 596 -4.28 18.11 -22.01
C GLN A 596 -5.78 18.17 -21.68
N ILE A 597 -6.28 19.37 -21.41
CA ILE A 597 -7.73 19.66 -21.34
C ILE A 597 -8.16 20.46 -22.57
N LEU A 598 -9.02 19.88 -23.39
CA LEU A 598 -9.55 20.54 -24.57
C LEU A 598 -10.72 21.45 -24.21
N LYS A 599 -11.66 21.04 -23.37
CA LYS A 599 -12.70 21.89 -22.78
C LYS A 599 -13.04 21.40 -21.38
N GLY A 600 -13.55 22.31 -20.56
CA GLY A 600 -14.06 22.01 -19.22
C GLY A 600 -14.13 23.27 -18.36
N HIS A 601 -14.66 23.11 -17.14
CA HIS A 601 -14.69 24.16 -16.13
C HIS A 601 -13.29 24.42 -15.56
N THR A 602 -12.56 23.35 -15.19
CA THR A 602 -11.25 23.46 -14.55
C THR A 602 -10.24 22.42 -15.05
N LEU A 603 -8.96 22.78 -15.15
CA LEU A 603 -7.89 21.80 -15.41
C LEU A 603 -7.61 20.96 -14.15
N LEU A 604 -7.28 21.61 -13.03
CA LEU A 604 -7.11 20.96 -11.72
C LEU A 604 -8.09 21.53 -10.69
N GLY A 605 -9.05 20.71 -10.26
CA GLY A 605 -9.99 21.03 -9.20
C GLY A 605 -9.64 20.33 -7.88
N ILE A 606 -9.66 21.06 -6.77
CA ILE A 606 -9.61 20.50 -5.41
C ILE A 606 -10.97 20.73 -4.77
N GLY A 607 -11.71 19.66 -4.48
CA GLY A 607 -13.02 19.69 -3.83
C GLY A 607 -14.24 19.83 -4.76
N SER A 608 -15.40 20.22 -4.24
CA SER A 608 -15.63 20.79 -2.89
C SER A 608 -15.63 19.77 -1.75
N GLU A 609 -15.77 18.50 -2.05
CA GLU A 609 -15.87 17.38 -1.10
C GLU A 609 -14.47 17.03 -0.60
N ILE A 610 -14.01 17.67 0.48
CA ILE A 610 -12.61 17.56 0.94
C ILE A 610 -12.49 17.13 2.42
N SER A 611 -13.57 16.64 3.00
CA SER A 611 -13.71 16.57 4.45
C SER A 611 -12.76 15.57 5.14
N GLY A 612 -12.31 14.53 4.44
CA GLY A 612 -11.26 13.60 4.87
C GLY A 612 -9.83 14.15 4.75
N GLY A 613 -9.67 15.29 4.06
CA GLY A 613 -8.40 15.96 3.83
C GLY A 613 -7.75 15.63 2.49
N ILE A 614 -7.00 16.58 1.93
CA ILE A 614 -6.25 16.44 0.68
C ILE A 614 -4.83 16.91 0.91
N ARG A 615 -3.83 16.11 0.50
CA ARG A 615 -2.43 16.52 0.57
C ARG A 615 -1.59 15.99 -0.58
N ASN A 616 -0.46 16.64 -0.85
CA ASN A 616 0.57 16.12 -1.77
C ASN A 616 0.01 15.80 -3.16
N VAL A 617 -0.43 16.84 -3.88
CA VAL A 617 -0.92 16.74 -5.26
C VAL A 617 -0.02 17.57 -6.15
N TYR A 618 0.47 17.00 -7.24
CA TYR A 618 1.37 17.67 -8.17
C TYR A 618 0.91 17.52 -9.61
N MET A 619 0.57 18.64 -10.26
CA MET A 619 0.30 18.68 -11.69
C MET A 619 1.42 19.41 -12.43
N HIS A 620 2.03 18.79 -13.44
CA HIS A 620 3.06 19.45 -14.25
C HIS A 620 3.09 19.09 -15.73
N ASP A 621 3.72 19.93 -16.56
CA ASP A 621 3.84 19.71 -18.02
C ASP A 621 2.48 19.50 -18.71
N CYS A 622 1.45 20.21 -18.27
CA CYS A 622 0.08 20.07 -18.78
C CYS A 622 -0.33 21.25 -19.66
N THR A 623 -1.36 21.05 -20.50
CA THR A 623 -1.88 22.11 -21.36
C THR A 623 -3.41 22.25 -21.29
N ALA A 624 -3.89 23.49 -21.46
CA ALA A 624 -5.29 23.84 -21.61
C ALA A 624 -5.47 24.73 -22.85
N PRO A 625 -5.33 24.18 -24.08
CA PRO A 625 -5.22 24.99 -25.30
C PRO A 625 -6.45 25.85 -25.62
N ASN A 626 -7.66 25.44 -25.24
CA ASN A 626 -8.87 26.23 -25.49
C ASN A 626 -9.31 27.01 -24.23
N SER A 627 -10.61 27.31 -24.13
CA SER A 627 -11.18 28.04 -23.00
C SER A 627 -11.52 27.10 -21.84
N VAL A 628 -11.04 27.43 -20.64
CA VAL A 628 -11.51 26.86 -19.36
C VAL A 628 -11.99 27.99 -18.45
N MET A 629 -12.86 27.72 -17.48
CA MET A 629 -13.27 28.78 -16.55
C MET A 629 -12.13 29.12 -15.60
N ARG A 630 -11.57 28.13 -14.92
CA ARG A 630 -10.48 28.31 -13.94
C ARG A 630 -9.37 27.34 -14.29
N LEU A 631 -8.11 27.78 -14.36
CA LEU A 631 -7.04 26.81 -14.61
C LEU A 631 -6.83 25.93 -13.37
N PHE A 632 -6.72 26.56 -12.20
CA PHE A 632 -6.55 25.89 -10.91
C PHE A 632 -7.58 26.40 -9.90
N PHE A 633 -8.42 25.51 -9.35
CA PHE A 633 -9.49 25.90 -8.43
C PHE A 633 -9.52 25.06 -7.14
N VAL A 634 -9.35 25.72 -5.98
CA VAL A 634 -9.52 25.11 -4.65
C VAL A 634 -10.84 25.55 -4.04
N LYS A 635 -11.70 24.59 -3.69
CA LYS A 635 -13.09 24.80 -3.26
C LYS A 635 -13.36 24.16 -1.89
N THR A 636 -13.95 24.90 -0.96
CA THR A 636 -14.53 24.36 0.28
C THR A 636 -15.69 25.24 0.77
N ASN A 637 -16.33 24.88 1.88
CA ASN A 637 -17.27 25.72 2.62
C ASN A 637 -17.22 25.42 4.12
N HIS A 638 -17.91 26.24 4.91
CA HIS A 638 -17.96 26.12 6.37
C HIS A 638 -18.53 24.79 6.93
N ARG A 639 -19.05 23.87 6.11
CA ARG A 639 -19.54 22.55 6.56
C ARG A 639 -18.43 21.48 6.53
N ARG A 640 -17.35 21.70 5.78
CA ARG A 640 -16.43 20.62 5.38
C ARG A 640 -15.45 20.18 6.45
N GLY A 641 -14.88 21.09 7.23
CA GLY A 641 -13.69 20.77 8.02
C GLY A 641 -12.54 20.25 7.15
N GLY A 642 -11.82 19.25 7.64
CA GLY A 642 -10.68 18.67 6.91
C GLY A 642 -9.55 19.67 6.68
N PHE A 643 -8.70 19.37 5.69
CA PHE A 643 -7.56 20.21 5.32
C PHE A 643 -7.25 20.09 3.82
N VAL A 644 -6.58 21.10 3.27
CA VAL A 644 -5.91 21.07 1.96
C VAL A 644 -4.49 21.54 2.18
N GLU A 645 -3.50 20.72 1.85
CA GLU A 645 -2.09 21.11 2.01
C GLU A 645 -1.19 20.58 0.90
N ASN A 646 -0.10 21.29 0.60
CA ASN A 646 0.91 20.83 -0.35
C ASN A 646 0.35 20.51 -1.75
N ILE A 647 -0.30 21.50 -2.38
CA ILE A 647 -0.83 21.38 -3.74
C ILE A 647 0.03 22.20 -4.71
N TYR A 648 0.52 21.56 -5.77
CA TYR A 648 1.51 22.12 -6.68
C TYR A 648 1.00 22.06 -8.13
N MET A 649 1.07 23.19 -8.83
CA MET A 649 0.91 23.28 -10.29
C MET A 649 2.16 23.90 -10.89
N LYS A 650 2.79 23.22 -11.86
CA LYS A 650 4.05 23.68 -12.47
C LYS A 650 4.07 23.48 -13.99
N ASP A 651 4.74 24.33 -14.74
CA ASP A 651 5.01 24.10 -16.17
C ASP A 651 3.72 23.90 -16.98
N VAL A 652 2.76 24.82 -16.85
CA VAL A 652 1.43 24.74 -17.50
C VAL A 652 1.23 25.85 -18.52
N ASN A 653 0.72 25.49 -19.71
CA ASN A 653 0.32 26.44 -20.75
C ASN A 653 -1.20 26.45 -20.94
N ALA A 654 -1.82 27.62 -20.95
CA ALA A 654 -3.26 27.78 -21.12
C ALA A 654 -3.59 28.81 -22.21
N GLY A 655 -4.68 28.57 -22.95
CA GLY A 655 -5.26 29.53 -23.87
C GLY A 655 -6.01 30.64 -23.13
N ASN A 656 -7.32 30.49 -23.00
CA ASN A 656 -8.21 31.50 -22.45
C ASN A 656 -8.83 31.04 -21.12
N VAL A 657 -8.70 31.84 -20.06
CA VAL A 657 -9.25 31.50 -18.72
C VAL A 657 -10.01 32.66 -18.10
N GLN A 658 -10.98 32.39 -17.22
CA GLN A 658 -11.53 33.45 -16.35
C GLN A 658 -10.59 33.72 -15.17
N ARG A 659 -10.02 32.67 -14.57
CA ARG A 659 -9.00 32.78 -13.51
C ARG A 659 -7.86 31.81 -13.78
N VAL A 660 -6.62 32.25 -13.60
CA VAL A 660 -5.49 31.31 -13.57
C VAL A 660 -5.53 30.53 -12.24
N LEU A 661 -5.66 31.21 -11.10
CA LEU A 661 -5.85 30.57 -9.79
C LEU A 661 -7.07 31.15 -9.05
N GLU A 662 -7.92 30.29 -8.52
CA GLU A 662 -8.95 30.69 -7.55
C GLU A 662 -8.91 29.80 -6.31
N ILE A 663 -9.04 30.43 -5.14
CA ILE A 663 -9.34 29.75 -3.87
C ILE A 663 -10.64 30.33 -3.35
N ASP A 664 -11.67 29.50 -3.16
CA ASP A 664 -12.95 29.91 -2.60
C ASP A 664 -13.34 29.01 -1.42
N THR A 665 -13.35 29.61 -0.23
CA THR A 665 -13.63 28.92 1.03
C THR A 665 -15.10 28.90 1.43
N GLU A 666 -16.02 29.37 0.58
CA GLU A 666 -17.46 29.37 0.86
C GLU A 666 -18.32 28.99 -0.37
N VAL A 667 -17.89 27.93 -1.06
CA VAL A 667 -18.60 27.31 -2.18
C VAL A 667 -19.71 26.40 -1.67
N LEU A 668 -20.92 26.95 -1.56
CA LEU A 668 -22.12 26.23 -1.11
C LEU A 668 -23.28 26.48 -2.09
N TYR A 669 -23.26 25.76 -3.22
CA TYR A 669 -24.23 25.88 -4.31
C TYR A 669 -25.55 25.15 -4.00
N GLN A 670 -25.76 24.01 -4.66
CA GLN A 670 -27.02 23.26 -4.72
C GLN A 670 -27.50 22.66 -3.38
N TRP A 671 -26.60 22.54 -2.40
CA TRP A 671 -26.85 21.94 -1.09
C TRP A 671 -27.19 22.96 0.00
N LYS A 672 -27.12 24.28 -0.30
CA LYS A 672 -27.25 25.34 0.70
C LYS A 672 -28.57 25.29 1.46
N ASP A 673 -29.67 25.40 0.71
CA ASP A 673 -31.03 25.50 1.26
C ASP A 673 -31.75 24.14 1.29
N LEU A 674 -31.16 23.10 0.67
CA LEU A 674 -31.74 21.76 0.62
C LEU A 674 -31.61 21.03 1.95
N VAL A 675 -30.48 21.21 2.65
CA VAL A 675 -30.14 20.48 3.88
C VAL A 675 -29.51 21.42 4.90
N PRO A 676 -29.66 21.15 6.21
CA PRO A 676 -29.08 22.01 7.25
C PRO A 676 -27.56 21.88 7.32
N THR A 677 -26.93 22.89 7.92
CA THR A 677 -25.57 22.78 8.47
C THR A 677 -25.65 22.07 9.82
N TYR A 678 -25.24 20.80 9.90
CA TYR A 678 -25.17 20.05 11.18
C TYR A 678 -24.08 20.59 12.10
N GLU A 679 -22.91 20.90 11.52
CA GLU A 679 -21.78 21.43 12.26
C GLU A 679 -21.04 22.44 11.37
N LYS A 680 -20.70 23.60 11.93
CA LYS A 680 -19.78 24.55 11.30
C LYS A 680 -18.35 24.14 11.64
N ARG A 681 -17.59 23.70 10.64
CA ARG A 681 -16.17 23.34 10.77
C ARG A 681 -15.40 23.91 9.58
N LEU A 682 -14.47 24.83 9.88
CA LEU A 682 -13.65 25.48 8.84
C LEU A 682 -12.54 24.54 8.38
N THR A 683 -12.18 24.64 7.10
CA THR A 683 -11.08 23.88 6.49
C THR A 683 -9.76 24.65 6.67
N ARG A 684 -8.70 23.96 7.12
CA ARG A 684 -7.34 24.51 7.04
C ARG A 684 -6.83 24.40 5.60
N ILE A 685 -6.38 25.50 5.01
CA ILE A 685 -5.71 25.50 3.70
C ILE A 685 -4.31 26.06 3.88
N ASP A 686 -3.29 25.25 3.61
CA ASP A 686 -1.88 25.58 3.87
C ASP A 686 -0.96 25.00 2.79
N GLY A 687 -0.38 25.84 1.93
CA GLY A 687 0.53 25.39 0.88
C GLY A 687 -0.17 25.15 -0.46
N VAL A 688 -0.36 26.22 -1.22
CA VAL A 688 -0.83 26.19 -2.61
C VAL A 688 0.19 26.91 -3.49
N TYR A 689 0.82 26.16 -4.39
CA TYR A 689 1.98 26.60 -5.14
C TYR A 689 1.71 26.55 -6.65
N MET A 690 1.99 27.65 -7.33
CA MET A 690 1.89 27.79 -8.78
C MET A 690 3.20 28.37 -9.33
N GLU A 691 3.87 27.64 -10.22
CA GLU A 691 5.18 28.00 -10.76
C GLU A 691 5.27 27.78 -12.27
N ASN A 692 5.88 28.71 -13.01
CA ASN A 692 6.07 28.62 -14.45
C ASN A 692 4.77 28.34 -15.23
N VAL A 693 3.82 29.28 -15.15
CA VAL A 693 2.51 29.18 -15.82
C VAL A 693 2.36 30.28 -16.85
N ALA A 694 2.06 29.90 -18.09
CA ALA A 694 1.78 30.82 -19.18
C ALA A 694 0.31 30.74 -19.59
N CYS A 695 -0.35 31.88 -19.75
CA CYS A 695 -1.72 31.97 -20.22
C CYS A 695 -1.84 33.02 -21.34
N GLU A 696 -2.49 32.71 -22.46
CA GLU A 696 -2.66 33.68 -23.55
C GLU A 696 -3.56 34.84 -23.13
N SER A 697 -4.72 34.55 -22.52
CA SER A 697 -5.60 35.59 -21.98
C SER A 697 -6.38 35.17 -20.74
N ALA A 698 -6.52 36.09 -19.79
CA ALA A 698 -7.28 35.86 -18.56
C ALA A 698 -8.20 37.04 -18.22
N ASP A 699 -9.37 36.78 -17.63
CA ASP A 699 -10.14 37.86 -16.97
C ASP A 699 -9.38 38.37 -15.73
N ALA A 700 -8.87 37.45 -14.91
CA ALA A 700 -7.96 37.78 -13.81
C ALA A 700 -6.87 36.73 -13.61
N ILE A 701 -5.72 37.13 -13.07
CA ILE A 701 -4.64 36.18 -12.76
C ILE A 701 -5.09 35.32 -11.59
N TYR A 702 -5.41 35.92 -10.44
CA TYR A 702 -5.91 35.13 -9.31
C TYR A 702 -6.89 35.84 -8.36
N GLU A 703 -7.74 35.04 -7.72
CA GLU A 703 -8.74 35.48 -6.76
C GLU A 703 -8.75 34.55 -5.55
N LEU A 704 -8.29 35.04 -4.39
CA LEU A 704 -8.16 34.26 -3.15
C LEU A 704 -9.16 34.76 -2.11
N LYS A 705 -10.14 33.92 -1.77
CA LYS A 705 -11.24 34.22 -0.85
C LYS A 705 -11.16 33.30 0.37
N GLY A 706 -10.25 33.61 1.28
CA GLY A 706 -10.11 32.91 2.55
C GLY A 706 -11.18 33.30 3.58
N ASN A 707 -11.24 32.54 4.68
CA ASN A 707 -12.14 32.81 5.79
C ASN A 707 -11.45 33.69 6.84
N ALA A 708 -12.11 34.73 7.35
CA ALA A 708 -11.51 35.64 8.33
C ALA A 708 -11.13 34.96 9.67
N GLN A 709 -11.84 33.88 10.05
CA GLN A 709 -11.57 33.16 11.31
C GLN A 709 -10.44 32.12 11.17
N LEU A 710 -10.16 31.67 9.94
CA LEU A 710 -9.09 30.74 9.62
C LEU A 710 -8.56 31.09 8.23
N PRO A 711 -7.66 32.09 8.13
CA PRO A 711 -7.07 32.52 6.87
C PRO A 711 -6.40 31.38 6.11
N VAL A 712 -6.31 31.51 4.79
CA VAL A 712 -5.48 30.63 3.96
C VAL A 712 -4.01 30.94 4.24
N GLU A 713 -3.16 29.92 4.36
CA GLU A 713 -1.74 30.05 4.65
C GLU A 713 -0.89 29.60 3.44
N ASN A 714 0.30 30.21 3.30
CA ASN A 714 1.37 29.76 2.40
C ASN A 714 0.92 29.56 0.95
N VAL A 715 0.60 30.65 0.26
CA VAL A 715 0.34 30.64 -1.19
C VAL A 715 1.55 31.20 -1.92
N ALA A 716 2.09 30.49 -2.91
CA ALA A 716 3.18 30.99 -3.75
C ALA A 716 2.79 31.00 -5.23
N ILE A 717 3.02 32.13 -5.88
CA ILE A 717 2.75 32.36 -7.30
C ILE A 717 4.05 32.89 -7.92
N LYS A 718 4.72 32.06 -8.73
CA LYS A 718 6.05 32.34 -9.28
C LYS A 718 6.08 32.16 -10.79
N ASP A 719 6.78 33.03 -11.50
CA ASP A 719 7.04 32.89 -12.95
C ASP A 719 5.73 32.73 -13.75
N VAL A 720 4.75 33.59 -13.49
CA VAL A 720 3.44 33.55 -14.15
C VAL A 720 3.33 34.64 -15.20
N LYS A 721 2.99 34.27 -16.43
CA LYS A 721 2.87 35.19 -17.56
C LYS A 721 1.47 35.13 -18.16
N VAL A 722 0.78 36.27 -18.21
CA VAL A 722 -0.52 36.41 -18.87
C VAL A 722 -0.40 37.36 -20.07
N GLY A 723 -0.68 36.88 -21.27
CA GLY A 723 -0.55 37.66 -22.51
C GLY A 723 -1.46 38.88 -22.54
N LEU A 724 -2.75 38.70 -22.29
CA LEU A 724 -3.78 39.73 -22.23
C LEU A 724 -4.66 39.56 -20.98
N LEU A 725 -4.80 40.61 -20.18
CA LEU A 725 -5.57 40.62 -18.94
C LEU A 725 -6.77 41.56 -19.06
N ARG A 726 -7.98 41.02 -18.96
CA ARG A 726 -9.22 41.72 -19.35
C ARG A 726 -9.95 42.47 -18.24
N LYS A 727 -9.77 42.07 -16.97
CA LYS A 727 -10.51 42.69 -15.84
C LYS A 727 -9.58 43.20 -14.74
N PHE A 728 -8.89 42.31 -14.02
CA PHE A 728 -8.06 42.72 -12.89
C PHE A 728 -6.92 41.74 -12.64
N VAL A 729 -5.83 42.21 -12.04
CA VAL A 729 -4.67 41.34 -11.75
C VAL A 729 -5.01 40.34 -10.66
N LYS A 730 -5.42 40.85 -9.49
CA LYS A 730 -5.61 40.04 -8.29
C LYS A 730 -6.67 40.59 -7.34
N LYS A 731 -7.29 39.68 -6.57
CA LYS A 731 -8.08 39.98 -5.35
C LYS A 731 -7.70 39.00 -4.26
N VAL A 732 -7.43 39.51 -3.06
CA VAL A 732 -6.95 38.69 -1.93
C VAL A 732 -7.67 39.11 -0.67
N ASN A 733 -8.36 38.17 -0.03
CA ASN A 733 -9.04 38.36 1.25
C ASN A 733 -8.68 37.21 2.20
N ASN A 734 -8.26 37.55 3.42
CA ASN A 734 -7.95 36.59 4.49
C ASN A 734 -6.93 35.51 4.07
N VAL A 735 -5.77 35.95 3.58
CA VAL A 735 -4.65 35.09 3.20
C VAL A 735 -3.38 35.61 3.88
N ASN A 736 -2.64 34.72 4.51
CA ASN A 736 -1.36 34.97 5.15
C ASN A 736 -0.24 34.31 4.34
N HIS A 737 0.96 34.89 4.40
CA HIS A 737 2.16 34.38 3.72
C HIS A 737 1.97 34.16 2.21
N LEU A 738 1.41 35.15 1.51
CA LEU A 738 1.35 35.18 0.05
C LEU A 738 2.69 35.63 -0.53
N LEU A 739 3.36 34.75 -1.29
CA LEU A 739 4.57 35.04 -2.04
C LEU A 739 4.26 35.21 -3.52
N GLU A 740 4.58 36.38 -4.06
CA GLU A 740 4.50 36.66 -5.50
C GLU A 740 5.89 36.95 -6.04
N LYS A 741 6.29 36.30 -7.13
CA LYS A 741 7.58 36.53 -7.79
C LYS A 741 7.44 36.42 -9.31
N ASP A 742 8.00 37.37 -10.06
CA ASP A 742 8.10 37.31 -11.52
C ASP A 742 6.74 37.09 -12.23
N VAL A 743 5.71 37.82 -11.79
CA VAL A 743 4.38 37.85 -12.43
C VAL A 743 4.32 38.96 -13.48
N THR A 744 4.08 38.60 -14.75
CA THR A 744 4.06 39.53 -15.88
C THR A 744 2.73 39.48 -16.64
N TYR A 745 2.24 40.65 -17.06
CA TYR A 745 0.96 40.75 -17.79
C TYR A 745 0.89 41.99 -18.69
N LYS A 746 -0.05 42.00 -19.65
CA LYS A 746 -0.48 43.21 -20.37
C LYS A 746 -1.97 43.44 -20.12
N MET A 747 -2.34 44.66 -19.73
CA MET A 747 -3.74 45.05 -19.59
C MET A 747 -4.35 45.34 -20.96
N GLU A 748 -5.62 44.95 -21.13
CA GLU A 748 -6.46 45.38 -22.27
C GLU A 748 -6.75 46.88 -22.26
#